data_AF-A0A7Y5N1G8-F1
#
_entry.id   AF-A0A7Y5N1G8-F1
#
_cell.length_a   1.000
_cell.length_b   1.000
_cell.length_c   1.000
_cell.angle_alpha   90.00
_cell.angle_beta   90.00
_cell.angle_gamma   90.00
#
_symmetry.space_group_name_H-M   'P 1'
#
loop_
_entity.id
_entity.type
_entity.pdbx_description
1 polymer ?
#
loop_
_entity_poly.entity_id
_entity_poly.type
_entity_poly.pdbx_seq_one_letter_code
_entity_poly.pdbx_strand_id
1 'polypeptide(L)'
;MKFRALLLWSVTLAISVFMLACGGGGDPPGGGSQPPGLRVDITPQTVQVAFGGTFQFTAVVQNATVPGVTWTVPGGISHGIISSTTGLYQAPAAVPATPPIKVRATSNQDSTIFAEATVSLYIAPVPGTFPIDLTVGTRTLWTSTSVPVTSGVPMSKGLCPNENTLRVQTAAGVDVPAQFRVLSRWSDNSVRWVLVDFMANTATGGGAYRLNNGGSGSATGTALNVNNSASSITVNTGVLSFTVSKTAFRLFESVLIDRDGGGTINDECLNTAALRGIVVSDNSTDYLMNQIAPDSITVEEQGPLRVCLRVEGRHRSAPAGADKLRYVVRIHAWNNLPYIKVVYSFKNMQNHGLTNAGAASEAAQVASHTDADSVSMELPLALGGAPTAMFVGDSTTHQGSLTATQSATLLQNYSGTYDPTDGENLPQPGAYVPGTGDGSGDTLTNAWPTSNDTQISYSVLGGIITGAGAKAPGAMQMAFSASPNNLRVTAAVRDFWQQYPKALHAQADGLMRLDFWPAGTWKMQAFEGVMKTHEVMLSFERLTGVLGGAATQLANLINDAPFAACTPTHYRASQAFGHIGITNSTFTAVNRFQPAYQSYITPYLTEVQRHFTDILGDRASGNGTAAGHEYGFWNYGDGKNEDGNGSWDNQDFGVARACFVWFAASGYREMLGFGDA
;
A
#
# COMPACT_ATOMS: atom_id res chain seq x y z
N MET A 1 -9.77 -21.71 18.20
CA MET A 1 -11.17 -21.21 18.08
C MET A 1 -11.55 -21.15 16.60
N LYS A 2 -12.81 -21.41 16.26
CA LYS A 2 -13.29 -21.53 14.86
C LYS A 2 -13.17 -20.17 14.14
N PHE A 3 -12.22 -20.07 13.21
CA PHE A 3 -12.08 -18.93 12.29
C PHE A 3 -13.37 -18.72 11.50
N ARG A 4 -14.13 -17.68 11.86
CA ARG A 4 -15.12 -17.07 10.97
C ARG A 4 -14.48 -15.86 10.34
N ALA A 5 -13.79 -16.07 9.21
CA ALA A 5 -13.42 -15.01 8.31
C ALA A 5 -14.70 -14.40 7.73
N LEU A 6 -14.95 -13.13 8.01
CA LEU A 6 -15.88 -12.28 7.25
C LEU A 6 -15.24 -12.03 5.88
N LEU A 7 -15.42 -13.00 4.99
CA LEU A 7 -15.10 -12.90 3.58
C LEU A 7 -16.30 -12.19 2.91
N LEU A 8 -16.31 -10.86 2.93
CA LEU A 8 -17.24 -10.06 2.11
C LEU A 8 -16.77 -10.14 0.66
N TRP A 9 -17.19 -11.20 -0.02
CA TRP A 9 -17.24 -11.23 -1.48
C TRP A 9 -18.43 -10.40 -1.92
N SER A 10 -18.14 -9.28 -2.60
CA SER A 10 -19.08 -8.59 -3.47
C SER A 10 -19.45 -9.52 -4.63
N VAL A 11 -20.43 -10.39 -4.38
CA VAL A 11 -21.28 -10.95 -5.43
C VAL A 11 -22.20 -9.81 -5.86
N THR A 12 -21.96 -9.27 -7.05
CA THR A 12 -22.91 -8.39 -7.73
C THR A 12 -24.15 -9.23 -8.08
N LEU A 13 -25.05 -9.39 -7.11
CA LEU A 13 -26.38 -9.93 -7.34
C LEU A 13 -27.18 -8.82 -8.02
N ALA A 14 -27.28 -8.86 -9.34
CA ALA A 14 -28.28 -8.09 -10.06
C ALA A 14 -29.66 -8.62 -9.66
N ILE A 15 -30.22 -8.07 -8.59
CA ILE A 15 -31.64 -8.23 -8.24
C ILE A 15 -32.41 -7.37 -9.24
N SER A 16 -32.84 -7.97 -10.34
CA SER A 16 -33.90 -7.41 -11.17
C SER A 16 -35.20 -7.52 -10.38
N VAL A 17 -35.54 -6.44 -9.66
CA VAL A 17 -36.87 -6.23 -9.09
C VAL A 17 -37.85 -6.10 -10.26
N PHE A 18 -38.62 -7.15 -10.54
CA PHE A 18 -39.83 -7.00 -11.35
C PHE A 18 -40.89 -6.31 -10.49
N MET A 19 -41.12 -5.03 -10.76
CA MET A 19 -42.33 -4.34 -10.32
C MET A 19 -43.54 -5.02 -10.97
N LEU A 20 -44.45 -5.56 -10.15
CA LEU A 20 -45.81 -5.87 -10.57
C LEU A 20 -46.54 -4.56 -10.86
N ALA A 21 -46.60 -4.19 -12.14
CA ALA A 21 -47.56 -3.21 -12.62
C ALA A 21 -48.96 -3.84 -12.55
N CYS A 22 -49.79 -3.32 -11.65
CA CYS A 22 -51.22 -3.60 -11.62
C CYS A 22 -51.87 -2.86 -12.79
N GLY A 23 -52.32 -3.58 -13.82
CA GLY A 23 -53.07 -3.06 -14.95
C GLY A 23 -54.07 -4.14 -15.39
N GLY A 24 -55.35 -3.91 -15.13
CA GLY A 24 -56.40 -4.92 -15.26
C GLY A 24 -56.92 -5.13 -16.69
N GLY A 25 -57.75 -6.18 -16.80
CA GLY A 25 -58.83 -6.28 -17.79
C GLY A 25 -58.87 -7.55 -18.61
N GLY A 26 -59.75 -8.49 -18.21
CA GLY A 26 -60.48 -9.37 -19.13
C GLY A 26 -60.05 -10.84 -19.17
N ASP A 27 -60.76 -11.69 -18.45
CA ASP A 27 -60.81 -13.14 -18.73
C ASP A 27 -61.44 -13.42 -20.11
N PRO A 28 -60.92 -14.44 -20.82
CA PRO A 28 -61.80 -15.44 -21.41
C PRO A 28 -61.44 -16.85 -20.90
N PRO A 29 -62.41 -17.79 -20.84
CA PRO A 29 -62.25 -19.02 -20.09
C PRO A 29 -61.58 -20.13 -20.93
N GLY A 30 -60.76 -20.94 -20.26
CA GLY A 30 -60.44 -22.31 -20.70
C GLY A 30 -59.11 -22.49 -21.41
N GLY A 31 -58.06 -22.74 -20.62
CA GLY A 31 -56.82 -23.36 -21.06
C GLY A 31 -56.10 -23.92 -19.85
N GLY A 32 -56.07 -25.25 -19.70
CA GLY A 32 -55.40 -25.90 -18.58
C GLY A 32 -53.94 -25.46 -18.47
N SER A 33 -53.48 -25.15 -17.27
CA SER A 33 -52.07 -24.91 -16.99
C SER A 33 -51.31 -26.22 -17.25
N GLN A 34 -50.69 -26.31 -18.43
CA GLN A 34 -49.73 -27.37 -18.73
C GLN A 34 -48.62 -27.31 -17.67
N PRO A 35 -48.24 -28.42 -17.01
CA PRO A 35 -47.13 -28.42 -16.06
C PRO A 35 -45.86 -27.88 -16.75
N PRO A 36 -45.02 -27.11 -16.02
CA PRO A 36 -43.87 -26.46 -16.64
C PRO A 36 -42.98 -27.51 -17.31
N GLY A 37 -42.64 -27.27 -18.59
CA GLY A 37 -41.90 -28.20 -19.41
C GLY A 37 -40.51 -28.51 -18.87
N LEU A 38 -40.02 -29.71 -19.17
CA LEU A 38 -38.65 -30.15 -18.88
C LEU A 38 -37.65 -29.18 -19.53
N ARG A 39 -36.64 -28.72 -18.77
CA ARG A 39 -35.65 -27.75 -19.25
C ARG A 39 -34.26 -28.01 -18.68
N VAL A 40 -33.21 -27.78 -19.47
CA VAL A 40 -31.82 -27.85 -19.03
C VAL A 40 -31.22 -26.44 -18.96
N ASP A 41 -30.50 -26.15 -17.89
CA ASP A 41 -29.65 -24.97 -17.72
C ASP A 41 -28.18 -25.38 -17.66
N ILE A 42 -27.31 -24.64 -18.33
CA ILE A 42 -25.85 -24.82 -18.29
C ILE A 42 -25.18 -23.55 -17.76
N THR A 43 -24.24 -23.72 -16.84
CA THR A 43 -23.50 -22.60 -16.22
C THR A 43 -21.99 -22.83 -16.30
N PRO A 44 -21.21 -21.86 -16.81
CA PRO A 44 -21.64 -20.64 -17.51
C PRO A 44 -22.03 -20.91 -18.97
N GLN A 45 -22.82 -20.01 -19.59
CA GLN A 45 -23.19 -20.11 -21.01
C GLN A 45 -22.03 -19.74 -21.98
N THR A 46 -21.04 -19.00 -21.49
CA THR A 46 -19.82 -18.67 -22.23
C THR A 46 -18.61 -18.77 -21.31
N VAL A 47 -17.47 -19.26 -21.82
CA VAL A 47 -16.23 -19.37 -21.05
C VAL A 47 -14.99 -19.23 -21.95
N GLN A 48 -13.90 -18.69 -21.39
CA GLN A 48 -12.58 -18.73 -22.00
C GLN A 48 -11.72 -19.83 -21.38
N VAL A 49 -11.12 -20.70 -22.19
CA VAL A 49 -10.28 -21.80 -21.72
C VAL A 49 -8.96 -21.79 -22.50
N ALA A 50 -7.84 -22.03 -21.83
CA ALA A 50 -6.55 -22.11 -22.51
C ALA A 50 -6.50 -23.34 -23.44
N PHE A 51 -5.74 -23.29 -24.54
CA PHE A 51 -5.45 -24.49 -25.32
C PHE A 51 -4.90 -25.62 -24.42
N GLY A 52 -5.48 -26.82 -24.53
CA GLY A 52 -5.15 -27.97 -23.68
C GLY A 52 -5.60 -27.87 -22.21
N GLY A 53 -6.14 -26.72 -21.78
CA GLY A 53 -6.63 -26.48 -20.42
C GLY A 53 -7.95 -27.16 -20.12
N THR A 54 -8.37 -27.16 -18.85
CA THR A 54 -9.64 -27.77 -18.43
C THR A 54 -10.60 -26.75 -17.81
N PHE A 55 -11.90 -27.03 -17.89
CA PHE A 55 -12.94 -26.23 -17.25
C PHE A 55 -14.10 -27.12 -16.79
N GLN A 56 -14.64 -26.84 -15.60
CA GLN A 56 -15.74 -27.61 -15.03
C GLN A 56 -17.07 -26.91 -15.31
N PHE A 57 -17.91 -27.50 -16.15
CA PHE A 57 -19.28 -27.02 -16.37
C PHE A 57 -20.23 -27.63 -15.33
N THR A 58 -21.32 -26.92 -15.03
CA THR A 58 -22.44 -27.46 -14.28
C THR A 58 -23.72 -27.30 -15.08
N ALA A 59 -24.68 -28.21 -14.85
CA ALA A 59 -25.99 -28.13 -15.44
C ALA A 59 -27.08 -28.59 -14.47
N VAL A 60 -28.26 -28.02 -14.60
CA VAL A 60 -29.45 -28.37 -13.81
C VAL A 60 -30.57 -28.73 -14.77
N VAL A 61 -31.29 -29.81 -14.48
CA VAL A 61 -32.51 -30.18 -15.20
C VAL A 61 -33.71 -29.82 -14.33
N GLN A 62 -34.52 -28.87 -14.79
CA GLN A 62 -35.73 -28.43 -14.11
C GLN A 62 -36.94 -29.26 -14.57
N ASN A 63 -37.89 -29.46 -13.66
CA ASN A 63 -39.14 -30.19 -13.90
C ASN A 63 -38.92 -31.64 -14.39
N ALA A 64 -37.84 -32.27 -13.92
CA ALA A 64 -37.46 -33.64 -14.27
C ALA A 64 -37.91 -34.65 -13.20
N THR A 65 -38.36 -35.81 -13.64
CA THR A 65 -38.53 -37.02 -12.82
C THR A 65 -37.27 -37.90 -12.82
N VAL A 66 -36.39 -37.75 -13.83
CA VAL A 66 -35.06 -38.37 -13.89
C VAL A 66 -34.00 -37.27 -13.85
N PRO A 67 -33.34 -37.04 -12.70
CA PRO A 67 -32.35 -35.98 -12.59
C PRO A 67 -31.05 -36.32 -13.34
N GLY A 68 -30.36 -35.28 -13.83
CA GLY A 68 -29.02 -35.38 -14.40
C GLY A 68 -28.96 -35.18 -15.92
N VAL A 69 -27.74 -34.94 -16.39
CA VAL A 69 -27.44 -34.70 -17.80
C VAL A 69 -26.34 -35.63 -18.28
N THR A 70 -26.28 -35.83 -19.59
CA THR A 70 -25.14 -36.39 -20.30
C THR A 70 -24.40 -35.27 -21.03
N TRP A 71 -23.10 -35.18 -20.80
CA TRP A 71 -22.23 -34.16 -21.39
C TRP A 71 -21.60 -34.61 -22.71
N THR A 72 -21.59 -33.73 -23.72
CA THR A 72 -20.94 -33.96 -25.01
C THR A 72 -20.27 -32.70 -25.56
N VAL A 73 -19.34 -32.86 -26.50
CA VAL A 73 -18.72 -31.76 -27.26
C VAL A 73 -19.11 -31.90 -28.73
N PRO A 74 -20.08 -31.11 -29.23
CA PRO A 74 -20.38 -31.04 -30.66
C PRO A 74 -19.12 -30.60 -31.44
N GLY A 75 -18.59 -31.50 -32.28
CA GLY A 75 -17.29 -31.37 -32.96
C GLY A 75 -16.22 -32.38 -32.53
N GLY A 76 -16.54 -33.22 -31.53
CA GLY A 76 -15.70 -34.33 -31.08
C GLY A 76 -14.34 -33.86 -30.55
N ILE A 77 -13.35 -34.76 -30.60
CA ILE A 77 -12.01 -34.52 -30.01
C ILE A 77 -11.30 -33.27 -30.55
N SER A 78 -11.63 -32.84 -31.78
CA SER A 78 -11.06 -31.62 -32.38
C SER A 78 -11.48 -30.35 -31.66
N HIS A 79 -12.61 -30.41 -30.95
CA HIS A 79 -13.19 -29.36 -30.14
C HIS A 79 -12.97 -29.59 -28.64
N GLY A 80 -12.23 -30.65 -28.27
CA GLY A 80 -11.95 -31.03 -26.88
C GLY A 80 -12.66 -32.31 -26.43
N ILE A 81 -12.41 -32.69 -25.18
CA ILE A 81 -12.96 -33.89 -24.54
C ILE A 81 -13.75 -33.45 -23.32
N ILE A 82 -14.91 -34.04 -23.04
CA ILE A 82 -15.65 -33.79 -21.80
C ILE A 82 -15.99 -35.10 -21.12
N SER A 83 -15.84 -35.12 -19.79
CA SER A 83 -16.39 -36.20 -18.97
C SER A 83 -17.91 -36.24 -19.11
N SER A 84 -18.45 -37.33 -19.64
CA SER A 84 -19.87 -37.50 -19.92
C SER A 84 -20.76 -37.41 -18.68
N THR A 85 -20.20 -37.64 -17.49
CA THR A 85 -20.93 -37.66 -16.21
C THR A 85 -20.62 -36.45 -15.33
N THR A 86 -19.37 -35.96 -15.34
CA THR A 86 -18.97 -34.87 -14.44
C THR A 86 -19.04 -33.50 -15.09
N GLY A 87 -18.99 -33.38 -16.41
CA GLY A 87 -18.93 -32.08 -17.10
C GLY A 87 -17.55 -31.42 -17.08
N LEU A 88 -16.50 -32.15 -16.68
CA LEU A 88 -15.12 -31.68 -16.77
C LEU A 88 -14.66 -31.69 -18.23
N TYR A 89 -14.57 -30.52 -18.82
CA TYR A 89 -14.11 -30.30 -20.20
C TYR A 89 -12.60 -30.10 -20.24
N GLN A 90 -11.96 -30.60 -21.29
CA GLN A 90 -10.57 -30.38 -21.67
C GLN A 90 -10.55 -29.81 -23.09
N ALA A 91 -10.03 -28.59 -23.23
CA ALA A 91 -9.85 -27.92 -24.50
C ALA A 91 -8.86 -28.66 -25.42
N PRO A 92 -9.03 -28.56 -26.75
CA PRO A 92 -8.05 -29.11 -27.67
C PRO A 92 -6.71 -28.37 -27.52
N ALA A 93 -5.61 -29.09 -27.78
CA ALA A 93 -4.26 -28.53 -27.71
C ALA A 93 -3.86 -27.74 -28.97
N ALA A 94 -4.67 -27.82 -30.04
CA ALA A 94 -4.45 -27.15 -31.32
C ALA A 94 -5.68 -26.34 -31.72
N VAL A 95 -5.50 -25.41 -32.66
CA VAL A 95 -6.57 -24.59 -33.22
C VAL A 95 -7.62 -25.48 -33.92
N PRO A 96 -8.89 -25.45 -33.49
CA PRO A 96 -9.95 -26.21 -34.17
C PRO A 96 -10.20 -25.68 -35.58
N ALA A 97 -10.42 -26.57 -36.54
CA ALA A 97 -10.72 -26.19 -37.91
C ALA A 97 -12.11 -25.54 -38.09
N THR A 98 -13.03 -25.76 -37.15
CA THR A 98 -14.45 -25.35 -37.27
C THR A 98 -15.00 -24.68 -36.00
N PRO A 99 -14.68 -23.41 -35.72
CA PRO A 99 -15.34 -22.66 -34.64
C PRO A 99 -16.84 -22.42 -34.93
N PRO A 100 -17.70 -22.16 -33.92
CA PRO A 100 -17.39 -22.05 -32.49
C PRO A 100 -17.38 -23.41 -31.76
N ILE A 101 -16.58 -23.54 -30.70
CA ILE A 101 -16.62 -24.71 -29.81
C ILE A 101 -17.86 -24.64 -28.92
N LYS A 102 -18.60 -25.74 -28.86
CA LYS A 102 -19.76 -25.90 -27.98
C LYS A 102 -19.54 -27.04 -26.99
N VAL A 103 -20.06 -26.88 -25.79
CA VAL A 103 -20.25 -27.95 -24.79
C VAL A 103 -21.74 -28.10 -24.57
N ARG A 104 -22.26 -29.33 -24.67
CA ARG A 104 -23.69 -29.62 -24.59
C ARG A 104 -24.02 -30.49 -23.39
N ALA A 105 -24.98 -30.06 -22.58
CA ALA A 105 -25.62 -30.84 -21.53
C ALA A 105 -26.99 -31.30 -22.03
N THR A 106 -27.21 -32.61 -22.15
CA THR A 106 -28.47 -33.21 -22.63
C THR A 106 -29.21 -33.89 -21.48
N SER A 107 -30.51 -33.70 -21.34
CA SER A 107 -31.29 -34.33 -20.27
C SER A 107 -31.26 -35.86 -20.37
N ASN A 108 -31.05 -36.54 -19.23
CA ASN A 108 -31.15 -38.00 -19.18
C ASN A 108 -32.61 -38.51 -19.28
N GLN A 109 -33.59 -37.63 -19.04
CA GLN A 109 -35.02 -37.95 -19.18
C GLN A 109 -35.51 -37.86 -20.62
N ASP A 110 -35.03 -36.86 -21.37
CA ASP A 110 -35.41 -36.61 -22.76
C ASP A 110 -34.21 -36.11 -23.55
N SER A 111 -33.72 -36.96 -24.46
CA SER A 111 -32.55 -36.67 -25.29
C SER A 111 -32.72 -35.50 -26.27
N THR A 112 -33.94 -35.01 -26.47
CA THR A 112 -34.22 -33.86 -27.34
C THR A 112 -34.07 -32.53 -26.61
N ILE A 113 -34.02 -32.54 -25.27
CA ILE A 113 -33.90 -31.34 -24.44
C ILE A 113 -32.44 -31.19 -23.98
N PHE A 114 -31.81 -30.09 -24.40
CA PHE A 114 -30.41 -29.80 -24.09
C PHE A 114 -30.15 -28.30 -23.92
N ALA A 115 -29.02 -27.97 -23.29
CA ALA A 115 -28.45 -26.63 -23.28
C ALA A 115 -27.00 -26.67 -23.76
N GLU A 116 -26.55 -25.58 -24.40
CA GLU A 116 -25.18 -25.45 -24.89
C GLU A 116 -24.47 -24.23 -24.30
N ALA A 117 -23.18 -24.41 -24.00
CA ALA A 117 -22.26 -23.34 -23.65
C ALA A 117 -21.23 -23.16 -24.76
N THR A 118 -20.78 -21.92 -24.96
CA THR A 118 -19.73 -21.59 -25.94
C THR A 118 -18.37 -21.50 -25.26
N VAL A 119 -17.38 -22.18 -25.82
CA VAL A 119 -15.98 -22.09 -25.37
C VAL A 119 -15.18 -21.25 -26.37
N SER A 120 -14.50 -20.24 -25.88
CA SER A 120 -13.48 -19.51 -26.63
C SER A 120 -12.09 -19.93 -26.15
N LEU A 121 -11.18 -20.23 -27.08
CA LEU A 121 -9.82 -20.63 -26.73
C LEU A 121 -8.84 -19.46 -26.73
N TYR A 122 -7.87 -19.53 -25.84
CA TYR A 122 -6.73 -18.60 -25.82
C TYR A 122 -5.42 -19.35 -25.56
N ILE A 123 -4.29 -18.76 -25.95
CA ILE A 123 -2.97 -19.28 -25.61
C ILE A 123 -2.64 -18.79 -24.20
N ALA A 124 -2.57 -19.70 -23.23
CA ALA A 124 -2.08 -19.35 -21.90
C ALA A 124 -0.59 -18.97 -21.99
N PRO A 125 -0.16 -17.89 -21.33
CA PRO A 125 1.26 -17.59 -21.24
C PRO A 125 2.04 -18.73 -20.61
N VAL A 126 3.16 -19.10 -21.21
CA VAL A 126 4.06 -20.12 -20.64
C VAL A 126 4.81 -19.46 -19.48
N PRO A 127 4.66 -19.94 -18.23
CA PRO A 127 5.35 -19.35 -17.09
C PRO A 127 6.86 -19.25 -17.32
N GLY A 128 7.44 -18.11 -16.97
CA GLY A 128 8.86 -17.82 -17.20
C GLY A 128 9.20 -17.38 -18.63
N THR A 129 8.20 -17.06 -19.47
CA THR A 129 8.39 -16.48 -20.82
C THR A 129 7.50 -15.25 -21.02
N PHE A 130 7.67 -14.53 -22.14
CA PHE A 130 6.76 -13.46 -22.54
C PHE A 130 5.50 -14.02 -23.24
N PRO A 131 4.32 -13.36 -23.10
CA PRO A 131 4.04 -12.24 -22.19
C PRO A 131 4.04 -12.67 -20.73
N ILE A 132 4.45 -11.76 -19.84
CA ILE A 132 4.35 -11.95 -18.39
C ILE A 132 3.08 -11.25 -17.91
N ASP A 133 2.10 -12.02 -17.44
CA ASP A 133 0.87 -11.46 -16.86
C ASP A 133 1.18 -10.74 -15.53
N LEU A 134 0.67 -9.53 -15.41
CA LEU A 134 0.77 -8.67 -14.25
C LEU A 134 -0.63 -8.34 -13.74
N THR A 135 -0.90 -8.66 -12.48
CA THR A 135 -2.11 -8.20 -11.80
C THR A 135 -1.75 -7.00 -10.96
N VAL A 136 -2.39 -5.85 -11.20
CA VAL A 136 -2.35 -4.68 -10.33
C VAL A 136 -3.51 -4.76 -9.35
N GLY A 137 -3.23 -4.55 -8.07
CA GLY A 137 -4.25 -4.50 -7.03
C GLY A 137 -3.71 -3.86 -5.76
N THR A 138 -4.63 -3.50 -4.88
CA THR A 138 -4.41 -2.93 -3.55
C THR A 138 -4.79 -4.00 -2.50
N ARG A 139 -4.30 -3.88 -1.26
CA ARG A 139 -4.71 -4.75 -0.14
C ARG A 139 -6.11 -4.35 0.37
N THR A 140 -6.36 -3.06 0.48
CA THR A 140 -7.62 -2.44 0.83
C THR A 140 -8.32 -1.98 -0.44
N LEU A 141 -9.63 -2.25 -0.57
CA LEU A 141 -10.38 -1.82 -1.75
C LEU A 141 -10.55 -0.30 -1.78
N TRP A 142 -9.80 0.35 -2.65
CA TRP A 142 -9.99 1.74 -3.05
C TRP A 142 -9.74 1.89 -4.55
N THR A 143 -10.32 2.91 -5.15
CA THR A 143 -10.38 3.03 -6.61
C THR A 143 -9.78 4.34 -7.10
N SER A 144 -9.04 4.28 -8.20
CA SER A 144 -8.57 5.44 -8.94
C SER A 144 -8.45 5.10 -10.42
N THR A 145 -8.70 6.08 -11.29
CA THR A 145 -8.57 5.89 -12.74
C THR A 145 -7.13 6.01 -13.23
N SER A 146 -6.22 6.55 -12.41
CA SER A 146 -4.80 6.73 -12.74
C SER A 146 -3.95 6.80 -11.47
N VAL A 147 -3.11 5.79 -11.23
CA VAL A 147 -2.21 5.69 -10.08
C VAL A 147 -0.85 5.15 -10.50
N PRO A 148 0.25 5.69 -9.96
CA PRO A 148 1.59 5.21 -10.25
C PRO A 148 1.77 3.82 -9.64
N VAL A 149 2.25 2.89 -10.46
CA VAL A 149 2.67 1.55 -10.04
C VAL A 149 4.16 1.45 -10.30
N THR A 150 4.90 1.07 -9.27
CA THR A 150 6.32 0.71 -9.34
C THR A 150 6.45 -0.72 -8.87
N SER A 151 6.96 -1.63 -9.70
CA SER A 151 7.08 -3.04 -9.30
C SER A 151 8.29 -3.72 -9.93
N GLY A 152 8.98 -4.53 -9.12
CA GLY A 152 10.02 -5.43 -9.63
C GLY A 152 9.37 -6.62 -10.33
N VAL A 153 9.70 -6.84 -11.59
CA VAL A 153 9.27 -8.00 -12.37
C VAL A 153 10.47 -8.92 -12.58
N PRO A 154 10.43 -10.18 -12.10
CA PRO A 154 11.50 -11.12 -12.30
C PRO A 154 11.49 -11.64 -13.75
N MET A 155 12.67 -11.99 -14.25
CA MET A 155 12.89 -12.50 -15.59
C MET A 155 13.63 -13.84 -15.49
N SER A 156 13.20 -14.83 -16.26
CA SER A 156 13.95 -16.09 -16.39
C SER A 156 15.32 -15.83 -17.02
N LYS A 157 16.31 -16.63 -16.61
CA LYS A 157 17.65 -16.59 -17.21
C LYS A 157 17.57 -16.77 -18.74
N GLY A 158 18.22 -15.88 -19.49
CA GLY A 158 18.24 -15.85 -20.95
C GLY A 158 17.01 -15.22 -21.62
N LEU A 159 15.95 -14.88 -20.88
CA LEU A 159 14.68 -14.41 -21.46
C LEU A 159 14.77 -13.00 -22.04
N CYS A 160 15.40 -12.08 -21.30
CA CYS A 160 15.40 -10.66 -21.59
C CYS A 160 16.84 -10.14 -21.59
N PRO A 161 17.45 -9.80 -22.74
CA PRO A 161 18.84 -9.32 -22.78
C PRO A 161 18.98 -7.89 -22.21
N ASN A 162 17.99 -7.03 -22.47
CA ASN A 162 17.93 -5.65 -22.00
C ASN A 162 16.48 -5.14 -21.99
N GLU A 163 16.28 -4.00 -21.35
CA GLU A 163 14.98 -3.35 -21.14
C GLU A 163 14.45 -2.57 -22.35
N ASN A 164 15.27 -2.34 -23.39
CA ASN A 164 14.93 -1.41 -24.49
C ASN A 164 13.83 -1.92 -25.42
N THR A 165 13.49 -3.20 -25.34
CA THR A 165 12.38 -3.79 -26.11
C THR A 165 11.14 -4.04 -25.26
N LEU A 166 11.15 -3.65 -23.98
CA LEU A 166 10.01 -3.91 -23.10
C LEU A 166 8.83 -2.98 -23.42
N ARG A 167 7.62 -3.46 -23.14
CA ARG A 167 6.38 -2.67 -23.09
C ARG A 167 5.42 -3.24 -22.08
N VAL A 168 4.60 -2.36 -21.49
CA VAL A 168 3.42 -2.74 -20.71
C VAL A 168 2.18 -2.57 -21.58
N GLN A 169 1.29 -3.55 -21.55
CA GLN A 169 0.02 -3.52 -22.26
C GLN A 169 -1.13 -3.80 -21.31
N THR A 170 -2.29 -3.22 -21.56
CA THR A 170 -3.54 -3.65 -20.91
C THR A 170 -3.91 -5.08 -21.32
N ALA A 171 -4.84 -5.71 -20.62
CA ALA A 171 -5.39 -7.00 -21.03
C ALA A 171 -5.95 -7.02 -22.47
N ALA A 172 -6.39 -5.86 -22.98
CA ALA A 172 -6.88 -5.68 -24.35
C ALA A 172 -5.75 -5.52 -25.39
N GLY A 173 -4.48 -5.53 -24.98
CA GLY A 173 -3.33 -5.38 -25.88
C GLY A 173 -2.99 -3.93 -26.24
N VAL A 174 -3.57 -2.95 -25.53
CA VAL A 174 -3.27 -1.53 -25.73
C VAL A 174 -2.01 -1.17 -24.95
N ASP A 175 -1.03 -0.55 -25.61
CA ASP A 175 0.21 -0.11 -24.96
C ASP A 175 -0.06 0.98 -23.92
N VAL A 176 0.64 0.88 -22.80
CA VAL A 176 0.61 1.84 -21.69
C VAL A 176 2.00 2.47 -21.59
N PRO A 177 2.12 3.82 -21.48
CA PRO A 177 3.40 4.45 -21.21
C PRO A 177 4.03 3.83 -19.97
N ALA A 178 5.23 3.30 -20.14
CA ALA A 178 5.98 2.63 -19.09
C ALA A 178 7.44 3.09 -19.08
N GLN A 179 8.11 2.89 -17.96
CA GLN A 179 9.53 3.13 -17.77
C GLN A 179 10.15 1.86 -17.17
N PHE A 180 11.35 1.53 -17.63
CA PHE A 180 12.06 0.32 -17.23
C PHE A 180 13.45 0.63 -16.71
N ARG A 181 13.88 -0.08 -15.67
CA ARG A 181 15.25 -0.03 -15.16
C ARG A 181 15.72 -1.40 -14.70
N VAL A 182 16.84 -1.88 -15.23
CA VAL A 182 17.42 -3.15 -14.76
C VAL A 182 17.92 -2.99 -13.32
N LEU A 183 17.42 -3.84 -12.42
CA LEU A 183 17.81 -3.89 -11.01
C LEU A 183 18.94 -4.89 -10.76
N SER A 184 18.92 -6.01 -11.49
CA SER A 184 19.97 -7.03 -11.42
C SER A 184 19.99 -7.91 -12.66
N ARG A 185 21.10 -8.61 -12.86
CA ARG A 185 21.33 -9.52 -14.00
C ARG A 185 21.69 -10.92 -13.51
N TRP A 186 21.40 -11.91 -14.36
CA TRP A 186 21.89 -13.27 -14.22
C TRP A 186 23.36 -13.38 -14.63
N SER A 187 23.97 -14.54 -14.36
CA SER A 187 25.37 -14.80 -14.71
C SER A 187 25.65 -14.86 -16.22
N ASP A 188 24.62 -14.98 -17.07
CA ASP A 188 24.72 -14.86 -18.54
C ASP A 188 24.46 -13.43 -19.04
N ASN A 189 24.43 -12.46 -18.12
CA ASN A 189 24.16 -11.04 -18.36
C ASN A 189 22.72 -10.71 -18.81
N SER A 190 21.82 -11.69 -18.91
CA SER A 190 20.39 -11.42 -19.10
C SER A 190 19.80 -10.73 -17.86
N VAL A 191 18.74 -9.95 -18.05
CA VAL A 191 18.02 -9.28 -16.96
C VAL A 191 17.45 -10.34 -16.02
N ARG A 192 17.65 -10.16 -14.71
CA ARG A 192 17.07 -10.99 -13.64
C ARG A 192 15.89 -10.31 -12.97
N TRP A 193 16.03 -9.01 -12.69
CA TRP A 193 14.96 -8.17 -12.16
C TRP A 193 14.94 -6.87 -12.93
N VAL A 194 13.75 -6.50 -13.44
CA VAL A 194 13.50 -5.17 -14.01
C VAL A 194 12.50 -4.44 -13.14
N LEU A 195 12.78 -3.18 -12.83
CA LEU A 195 11.80 -2.28 -12.26
C LEU A 195 10.91 -1.77 -13.40
N VAL A 196 9.60 -1.88 -13.21
CA VAL A 196 8.58 -1.41 -14.14
C VAL A 196 7.77 -0.31 -13.46
N ASP A 197 7.77 0.88 -14.07
CA ASP A 197 6.98 2.03 -13.64
C ASP A 197 5.93 2.35 -14.71
N PHE A 198 4.65 2.45 -14.36
CA PHE A 198 3.57 2.84 -15.27
C PHE A 198 2.35 3.38 -14.50
N MET A 199 1.43 4.02 -15.21
CA MET A 199 0.15 4.46 -14.64
C MET A 199 -0.90 3.36 -14.81
N ALA A 200 -1.45 2.87 -13.70
CA ALA A 200 -2.51 1.87 -13.69
C ALA A 200 -3.87 2.50 -13.39
N ASN A 201 -4.91 1.84 -13.90
CA ASN A 201 -6.30 2.11 -13.53
C ASN A 201 -6.76 1.03 -12.54
N THR A 202 -7.16 1.46 -11.35
CA THR A 202 -7.67 0.61 -10.26
C THR A 202 -9.16 0.84 -10.01
N ALA A 203 -9.90 1.46 -10.95
CA ALA A 203 -11.30 1.82 -10.79
C ALA A 203 -12.22 0.65 -10.43
N THR A 204 -11.83 -0.59 -10.78
CA THR A 204 -12.55 -1.83 -10.47
C THR A 204 -11.89 -2.66 -9.37
N GLY A 205 -11.09 -2.04 -8.49
CA GLY A 205 -10.36 -2.74 -7.41
C GLY A 205 -9.07 -3.43 -7.88
N GLY A 206 -8.59 -3.11 -9.08
CA GLY A 206 -7.40 -3.69 -9.70
C GLY A 206 -7.45 -3.65 -11.23
N GLY A 207 -6.36 -4.07 -11.88
CA GLY A 207 -6.24 -4.11 -13.33
C GLY A 207 -5.31 -5.22 -13.83
N ALA A 208 -5.64 -5.81 -14.98
CA ALA A 208 -4.82 -6.83 -15.62
C ALA A 208 -3.96 -6.21 -16.73
N TYR A 209 -2.66 -6.47 -16.67
CA TYR A 209 -1.63 -5.95 -17.56
C TYR A 209 -0.70 -7.07 -18.02
N ARG A 210 0.11 -6.79 -19.03
CA ARG A 210 1.14 -7.71 -19.54
C ARG A 210 2.43 -6.97 -19.80
N LEU A 211 3.54 -7.56 -19.37
CA LEU A 211 4.89 -7.15 -19.79
C LEU A 211 5.32 -8.01 -20.98
N ASN A 212 5.82 -7.39 -22.04
CA ASN A 212 6.18 -8.04 -23.30
C ASN A 212 7.53 -7.56 -23.84
N ASN A 213 8.16 -8.35 -24.72
CA ASN A 213 9.33 -7.98 -25.50
C ASN A 213 8.96 -7.75 -26.98
N GLY A 214 8.94 -6.48 -27.38
CA GLY A 214 8.60 -6.05 -28.74
C GLY A 214 8.14 -4.59 -28.81
N GLY A 215 8.27 -3.85 -27.71
CA GLY A 215 8.01 -2.42 -27.64
C GLY A 215 9.25 -1.59 -27.91
N SER A 216 9.13 -0.31 -27.56
CA SER A 216 10.17 0.72 -27.68
C SER A 216 10.92 1.01 -26.38
N GLY A 217 10.70 0.21 -25.33
CA GLY A 217 11.31 0.43 -24.02
C GLY A 217 10.61 1.56 -23.26
N SER A 218 11.39 2.33 -22.51
CA SER A 218 10.87 3.45 -21.72
C SER A 218 10.21 4.51 -22.59
N ALA A 219 9.10 5.07 -22.11
CA ALA A 219 8.36 6.15 -22.77
C ALA A 219 9.27 7.35 -23.10
N THR A 220 8.89 8.14 -24.09
CA THR A 220 9.65 9.35 -24.50
C THR A 220 8.70 10.53 -24.65
N GLY A 221 9.24 11.76 -24.62
CA GLY A 221 8.44 12.97 -24.86
C GLY A 221 7.43 13.30 -23.76
N THR A 222 7.70 12.92 -22.51
CA THR A 222 6.84 13.25 -21.37
C THR A 222 7.10 14.68 -20.87
N ALA A 223 6.23 15.18 -19.98
CA ALA A 223 6.38 16.51 -19.39
C ALA A 223 7.41 16.54 -18.26
N LEU A 224 7.73 15.38 -17.66
CA LEU A 224 8.69 15.26 -16.57
C LEU A 224 10.11 15.66 -17.03
N ASN A 225 10.64 16.72 -16.44
CA ASN A 225 11.96 17.26 -16.73
C ASN A 225 12.72 17.61 -15.45
N VAL A 226 14.04 17.43 -15.48
CA VAL A 226 14.95 17.72 -14.38
C VAL A 226 16.06 18.65 -14.86
N ASN A 227 16.13 19.85 -14.28
CA ASN A 227 17.24 20.77 -14.46
C ASN A 227 18.19 20.68 -13.26
N ASN A 228 19.37 20.10 -13.47
CA ASN A 228 20.38 19.89 -12.44
C ASN A 228 21.52 20.91 -12.59
N SER A 229 21.43 22.02 -11.86
CA SER A 229 22.42 23.10 -11.89
C SER A 229 23.54 22.89 -10.85
N ALA A 230 24.51 23.81 -10.79
CA ALA A 230 25.56 23.77 -9.78
C ALA A 230 25.04 24.02 -8.35
N SER A 231 23.99 24.83 -8.20
CA SER A 231 23.47 25.28 -6.89
C SER A 231 22.12 24.67 -6.50
N SER A 232 21.38 24.09 -7.45
CA SER A 232 20.04 23.57 -7.22
C SER A 232 19.68 22.43 -8.18
N ILE A 233 18.60 21.72 -7.86
CA ILE A 233 17.91 20.83 -8.79
C ILE A 233 16.44 21.26 -8.86
N THR A 234 15.94 21.52 -10.07
CA THR A 234 14.53 21.82 -10.32
C THR A 234 13.89 20.65 -11.05
N VAL A 235 12.77 20.17 -10.55
CA VAL A 235 11.97 19.10 -11.14
C VAL A 235 10.63 19.67 -11.56
N ASN A 236 10.28 19.55 -12.84
CA ASN A 236 8.99 19.91 -13.38
C ASN A 236 8.25 18.63 -13.79
N THR A 237 7.05 18.40 -13.26
CA THR A 237 6.22 17.22 -13.57
C THR A 237 5.27 17.43 -14.74
N GLY A 238 5.12 18.66 -15.25
CA GLY A 238 4.10 19.08 -16.20
C GLY A 238 2.90 19.78 -15.55
N VAL A 239 2.65 19.56 -14.25
CA VAL A 239 1.58 20.23 -13.48
C VAL A 239 2.07 20.86 -12.17
N LEU A 240 3.30 20.52 -11.76
CA LEU A 240 3.97 21.02 -10.57
C LEU A 240 5.45 21.22 -10.87
N SER A 241 6.08 22.23 -10.29
CA SER A 241 7.53 22.43 -10.35
C SER A 241 8.12 22.70 -8.97
N PHE A 242 9.05 21.88 -8.49
CA PHE A 242 9.74 22.12 -7.22
C PHE A 242 11.25 22.25 -7.42
N THR A 243 11.89 23.04 -6.55
CA THR A 243 13.34 23.22 -6.53
C THR A 243 13.90 22.77 -5.19
N VAL A 244 15.08 22.16 -5.19
CA VAL A 244 15.86 21.85 -3.99
C VAL A 244 17.22 22.50 -4.06
N SER A 245 17.68 23.08 -2.95
CA SER A 245 18.99 23.73 -2.86
C SER A 245 20.09 22.71 -2.54
N LYS A 246 21.24 22.85 -3.22
CA LYS A 246 22.45 22.07 -2.93
C LYS A 246 23.34 22.69 -1.85
N THR A 247 23.03 23.90 -1.40
CA THR A 247 23.84 24.66 -0.43
C THR A 247 23.10 24.97 0.85
N ALA A 248 21.77 25.08 0.80
CA ALA A 248 20.91 25.41 1.93
C ALA A 248 19.65 24.52 1.93
N PHE A 249 19.86 23.21 1.91
CA PHE A 249 18.79 22.22 1.78
C PHE A 249 17.81 22.27 2.97
N ARG A 250 16.51 22.42 2.67
CA ARG A 250 15.41 22.44 3.66
C ARG A 250 14.15 21.79 3.10
N LEU A 251 14.33 20.62 2.48
CA LEU A 251 13.39 19.94 1.58
C LEU A 251 13.17 20.67 0.26
N PHE A 252 12.54 21.84 0.29
CA PHE A 252 12.22 22.63 -0.90
C PHE A 252 12.85 24.03 -0.81
N GLU A 253 13.14 24.62 -1.95
CA GLU A 253 13.44 26.05 -2.12
C GLU A 253 12.21 26.78 -2.69
N SER A 254 11.45 26.10 -3.53
CA SER A 254 10.20 26.59 -4.15
C SER A 254 9.30 25.41 -4.50
N VAL A 255 7.98 25.60 -4.49
CA VAL A 255 6.99 24.69 -5.06
C VAL A 255 5.96 25.51 -5.82
N LEU A 256 5.96 25.39 -7.15
CA LEU A 256 5.16 26.19 -8.06
C LEU A 256 4.06 25.33 -8.70
N ILE A 257 2.86 25.89 -8.84
CA ILE A 257 1.75 25.34 -9.63
C ILE A 257 1.10 26.45 -10.48
N ASP A 258 0.09 26.10 -11.28
CA ASP A 258 -0.80 27.05 -11.97
C ASP A 258 -2.04 27.31 -11.08
N ARG A 259 -1.98 28.31 -10.18
CA ARG A 259 -3.06 28.61 -9.23
C ARG A 259 -4.17 29.44 -9.87
N ASP A 260 -3.80 30.31 -10.81
CA ASP A 260 -4.73 31.21 -11.48
C ASP A 260 -5.45 30.56 -12.67
N GLY A 261 -4.92 29.45 -13.22
CA GLY A 261 -5.45 28.74 -14.38
C GLY A 261 -5.00 29.31 -15.72
N GLY A 262 -3.98 30.15 -15.72
CA GLY A 262 -3.42 30.80 -16.90
C GLY A 262 -2.55 29.87 -17.77
N GLY A 263 -2.35 28.61 -17.35
CA GLY A 263 -1.57 27.62 -18.08
C GLY A 263 -0.06 27.70 -17.84
N THR A 264 0.38 28.51 -16.86
CA THR A 264 1.79 28.67 -16.50
C THR A 264 2.04 28.21 -15.07
N ILE A 265 3.12 27.44 -14.85
CA ILE A 265 3.52 26.97 -13.52
C ILE A 265 4.50 27.99 -12.93
N ASN A 266 3.97 29.00 -12.26
CA ASN A 266 4.75 30.11 -11.69
C ASN A 266 4.21 30.65 -10.37
N ASP A 267 3.12 30.08 -9.84
CA ASP A 267 2.55 30.53 -8.57
C ASP A 267 3.08 29.70 -7.40
N GLU A 268 3.75 30.37 -6.46
CA GLU A 268 4.36 29.74 -5.29
C GLU A 268 3.32 29.21 -4.29
N CYS A 269 3.59 28.03 -3.76
CA CYS A 269 2.77 27.33 -2.76
C CYS A 269 3.32 27.49 -1.34
N LEU A 270 4.59 27.86 -1.16
CA LEU A 270 5.26 27.98 0.13
C LEU A 270 5.62 29.44 0.47
N ASN A 271 5.52 29.81 1.75
CA ASN A 271 6.18 31.00 2.26
C ASN A 271 7.66 30.67 2.49
N THR A 272 8.46 30.80 1.44
CA THR A 272 9.87 30.37 1.41
C THR A 272 10.76 31.11 2.40
N ALA A 273 10.39 32.33 2.80
CA ALA A 273 11.09 33.11 3.83
C ALA A 273 10.93 32.54 5.24
N ALA A 274 9.81 31.84 5.52
CA ALA A 274 9.54 31.17 6.78
C ALA A 274 9.88 29.67 6.75
N LEU A 275 10.29 29.12 5.60
CA LEU A 275 10.48 27.68 5.41
C LEU A 275 11.71 27.16 6.17
N ARG A 276 11.51 26.11 6.96
CA ARG A 276 12.55 25.48 7.80
C ARG A 276 12.87 24.04 7.41
N GLY A 277 11.97 23.36 6.70
CA GLY A 277 12.14 21.96 6.30
C GLY A 277 11.83 21.01 7.46
N ILE A 278 12.67 20.00 7.68
CA ILE A 278 12.54 19.10 8.83
C ILE A 278 13.40 19.62 9.99
N VAL A 279 12.76 19.85 11.13
CA VAL A 279 13.35 20.37 12.36
C VAL A 279 13.43 19.26 13.38
N VAL A 280 14.59 19.11 14.01
CA VAL A 280 14.77 18.32 15.23
C VAL A 280 14.94 19.32 16.37
N SER A 281 14.12 19.24 17.40
CA SER A 281 14.20 20.15 18.55
C SER A 281 14.57 19.38 19.81
N ASP A 282 15.45 19.93 20.63
CA ASP A 282 15.83 19.38 21.93
C ASP A 282 16.27 20.49 22.90
N ASN A 283 15.67 20.54 24.09
CA ASN A 283 15.91 21.54 25.13
C ASN A 283 15.84 22.97 24.57
N SER A 284 14.77 23.28 23.83
CA SER A 284 14.55 24.58 23.14
C SER A 284 15.59 24.94 22.06
N THR A 285 16.49 24.03 21.70
CA THR A 285 17.43 24.22 20.59
C THR A 285 16.90 23.51 19.35
N ASP A 286 16.84 24.24 18.25
CA ASP A 286 16.44 23.70 16.96
C ASP A 286 17.66 23.35 16.10
N TYR A 287 17.62 22.15 15.53
CA TYR A 287 18.61 21.61 14.63
C TYR A 287 18.00 21.49 13.23
N LEU A 288 18.48 22.34 12.31
CA LEU A 288 17.91 22.52 10.98
C LEU A 288 18.77 21.85 9.91
N MET A 289 18.14 21.55 8.76
CA MET A 289 18.80 20.88 7.63
C MET A 289 19.73 21.81 6.83
N ASN A 290 19.56 23.12 6.96
CA ASN A 290 20.17 24.15 6.12
C ASN A 290 21.28 24.96 6.81
N GLN A 291 21.71 24.58 8.02
CA GLN A 291 22.82 25.26 8.70
C GLN A 291 24.19 24.86 8.13
N ILE A 292 24.23 23.80 7.33
CA ILE A 292 25.39 23.34 6.57
C ILE A 292 24.88 22.77 5.24
N ALA A 293 25.71 22.83 4.20
CA ALA A 293 25.39 22.17 2.94
C ALA A 293 25.18 20.65 3.17
N PRO A 294 24.25 20.01 2.44
CA PRO A 294 24.09 18.56 2.50
C PRO A 294 25.41 17.87 2.16
N ASP A 295 25.68 16.74 2.82
CA ASP A 295 26.85 15.89 2.57
C ASP A 295 26.84 15.37 1.12
N SER A 296 25.66 15.08 0.56
CA SER A 296 25.50 14.74 -0.86
C SER A 296 24.08 15.02 -1.38
N ILE A 297 23.97 15.28 -2.68
CA ILE A 297 22.69 15.36 -3.41
C ILE A 297 22.85 14.76 -4.80
N THR A 298 22.03 13.76 -5.11
CA THR A 298 22.08 13.00 -6.35
C THR A 298 20.70 12.80 -6.95
N VAL A 299 20.65 12.69 -8.28
CA VAL A 299 19.49 12.17 -8.99
C VAL A 299 19.67 10.66 -9.06
N GLU A 300 19.04 9.92 -8.14
CA GLU A 300 19.12 8.45 -8.09
C GLU A 300 18.39 7.81 -9.27
N GLU A 301 17.32 8.45 -9.73
CA GLU A 301 16.53 7.99 -10.87
C GLU A 301 16.02 9.19 -11.67
N GLN A 302 16.18 9.14 -12.99
CA GLN A 302 15.59 10.09 -13.93
C GLN A 302 15.11 9.32 -15.15
N GLY A 303 13.81 9.06 -15.19
CA GLY A 303 13.17 8.52 -16.38
C GLY A 303 11.95 9.35 -16.79
N PRO A 304 11.27 8.95 -17.88
CA PRO A 304 10.16 9.68 -18.45
C PRO A 304 8.92 9.75 -17.54
N LEU A 305 8.74 8.81 -16.61
CA LEU A 305 7.55 8.73 -15.77
C LEU A 305 7.82 9.04 -14.31
N ARG A 306 9.07 8.90 -13.86
CA ARG A 306 9.45 9.06 -12.46
C ARG A 306 10.86 9.59 -12.30
N VAL A 307 11.03 10.44 -11.29
CA VAL A 307 12.33 10.90 -10.79
C VAL A 307 12.47 10.56 -9.31
N CYS A 308 13.69 10.29 -8.86
CA CYS A 308 14.06 10.19 -7.45
C CYS A 308 15.30 11.06 -7.20
N LEU A 309 15.18 12.04 -6.32
CA LEU A 309 16.33 12.74 -5.75
C LEU A 309 16.70 12.08 -4.42
N ARG A 310 17.98 11.90 -4.13
CA ARG A 310 18.49 11.55 -2.79
C ARG A 310 19.34 12.68 -2.25
N VAL A 311 19.12 13.03 -1.00
CA VAL A 311 19.88 14.04 -0.27
C VAL A 311 20.32 13.45 1.07
N GLU A 312 21.60 13.58 1.40
CA GLU A 312 22.14 13.17 2.69
C GLU A 312 22.76 14.38 3.38
N GLY A 313 22.59 14.50 4.70
CA GLY A 313 23.11 15.62 5.46
C GLY A 313 22.87 15.48 6.95
N ARG A 314 22.83 16.62 7.65
CA ARG A 314 22.79 16.67 9.12
C ARG A 314 21.85 17.75 9.61
N HIS A 315 21.13 17.44 10.68
CA HIS A 315 20.43 18.43 11.50
C HIS A 315 21.46 19.10 12.41
N ARG A 316 21.68 20.40 12.23
CA ARG A 316 22.70 21.16 12.95
C ARG A 316 22.09 22.44 13.54
N SER A 317 22.51 22.83 14.73
CA SER A 317 22.02 24.07 15.35
C SER A 317 22.68 25.32 14.76
N ALA A 318 21.97 26.44 14.78
CA ALA A 318 22.49 27.73 14.31
C ALA A 318 23.39 28.40 15.38
N PRO A 319 24.38 29.26 15.00
CA PRO A 319 24.77 29.62 13.63
C PRO A 319 25.84 28.69 13.00
N ALA A 320 26.42 27.77 13.77
CA ALA A 320 27.21 26.62 13.30
C ALA A 320 27.50 25.67 14.47
N GLY A 321 26.46 25.28 15.21
CA GLY A 321 26.54 24.52 16.46
C GLY A 321 26.71 23.02 16.28
N ALA A 322 26.31 22.22 17.28
CA ALA A 322 26.48 20.78 17.25
C ALA A 322 25.57 20.09 16.21
N ASP A 323 26.03 18.97 15.66
CA ASP A 323 25.19 18.05 14.88
C ASP A 323 24.34 17.22 15.86
N LYS A 324 23.07 16.94 15.50
CA LYS A 324 22.14 16.14 16.33
C LYS A 324 21.84 14.77 15.74
N LEU A 325 21.30 14.75 14.52
CA LEU A 325 20.98 13.55 13.74
C LEU A 325 21.44 13.73 12.31
N ARG A 326 21.85 12.65 11.64
CA ARG A 326 22.00 12.65 10.18
C ARG A 326 20.68 12.35 9.52
N TYR A 327 20.49 12.83 8.29
CA TYR A 327 19.32 12.51 7.50
C TYR A 327 19.67 11.88 6.15
N VAL A 328 18.74 11.08 5.65
CA VAL A 328 18.63 10.67 4.26
C VAL A 328 17.21 11.05 3.82
N VAL A 329 17.09 11.91 2.82
CA VAL A 329 15.81 12.27 2.21
C VAL A 329 15.78 11.74 0.78
N ARG A 330 14.69 11.08 0.40
CA ARG A 330 14.36 10.84 -1.00
C ARG A 330 13.09 11.57 -1.40
N ILE A 331 13.14 12.26 -2.53
CA ILE A 331 11.99 12.98 -3.09
C ILE A 331 11.64 12.32 -4.41
N HIS A 332 10.47 11.70 -4.47
CA HIS A 332 9.92 11.10 -5.68
C HIS A 332 8.85 12.00 -6.28
N ALA A 333 8.90 12.18 -7.59
CA ALA A 333 7.86 12.84 -8.35
C ALA A 333 7.59 12.09 -9.64
N TRP A 334 6.37 12.24 -10.16
CA TRP A 334 5.88 11.49 -11.31
C TRP A 334 5.36 12.43 -12.39
N ASN A 335 5.47 12.00 -13.64
CA ASN A 335 4.97 12.73 -14.79
C ASN A 335 3.45 13.00 -14.68
N ASN A 336 3.05 14.25 -14.90
CA ASN A 336 1.69 14.77 -14.86
C ASN A 336 0.92 14.48 -13.56
N LEU A 337 1.61 14.38 -12.43
CA LEU A 337 0.98 14.24 -11.12
C LEU A 337 1.28 15.46 -10.23
N PRO A 338 0.29 15.91 -9.42
CA PRO A 338 0.41 17.07 -8.54
C PRO A 338 1.03 16.75 -7.18
N TYR A 339 1.42 15.50 -6.93
CA TYR A 339 1.94 15.04 -5.66
C TYR A 339 3.37 14.51 -5.73
N ILE A 340 4.02 14.60 -4.57
CA ILE A 340 5.42 14.27 -4.32
C ILE A 340 5.45 13.31 -3.13
N LYS A 341 6.25 12.24 -3.20
CA LYS A 341 6.54 11.40 -2.03
C LYS A 341 7.89 11.78 -1.45
N VAL A 342 7.91 12.15 -0.17
CA VAL A 342 9.12 12.39 0.61
C VAL A 342 9.34 11.19 1.54
N VAL A 343 10.46 10.49 1.36
CA VAL A 343 10.92 9.45 2.27
C VAL A 343 12.03 10.07 3.11
N TYR A 344 11.77 10.31 4.39
CA TYR A 344 12.72 10.89 5.32
C TYR A 344 13.18 9.83 6.29
N SER A 345 14.50 9.66 6.40
CA SER A 345 15.09 8.86 7.45
C SER A 345 16.05 9.70 8.27
N PHE A 346 16.00 9.59 9.59
CA PHE A 346 17.08 10.06 10.44
C PHE A 346 17.94 8.90 10.91
N LYS A 347 19.19 9.21 11.26
CA LYS A 347 20.19 8.26 11.78
C LYS A 347 20.88 8.88 12.97
N ASN A 348 20.99 8.14 14.07
CA ASN A 348 21.92 8.51 15.12
C ASN A 348 23.31 7.94 14.79
N MET A 349 24.25 8.83 14.47
CA MET A 349 25.64 8.48 14.15
C MET A 349 26.62 8.99 15.22
N GLN A 350 26.12 9.29 16.43
CA GLN A 350 26.97 9.62 17.56
C GLN A 350 27.98 8.48 17.78
N ASN A 351 29.23 8.81 18.13
CA ASN A 351 30.33 7.86 18.40
C ASN A 351 30.71 6.88 17.27
N HIS A 352 30.12 6.96 16.09
CA HIS A 352 30.46 6.09 14.96
C HIS A 352 31.94 6.23 14.56
N GLY A 353 32.67 5.11 14.48
CA GLY A 353 34.08 5.07 14.07
C GLY A 353 35.10 5.14 15.22
N LEU A 354 34.67 5.01 16.49
CA LEU A 354 35.59 4.83 17.61
C LEU A 354 36.24 3.43 17.54
N THR A 355 37.57 3.38 17.38
CA THR A 355 38.30 2.13 17.10
C THR A 355 38.80 1.38 18.33
N ASN A 356 38.49 1.82 19.56
CA ASN A 356 39.04 1.24 20.79
C ASN A 356 38.05 1.33 21.95
N ALA A 357 37.03 0.47 21.96
CA ALA A 357 36.22 0.26 23.16
C ALA A 357 36.61 -1.10 23.78
N GLY A 358 37.03 -1.12 25.04
CA GLY A 358 37.00 -2.36 25.83
C GLY A 358 35.55 -2.72 26.20
N ALA A 359 35.30 -3.92 26.71
CA ALA A 359 33.93 -4.43 26.97
C ALA A 359 33.01 -3.48 27.77
N ALA A 360 33.56 -2.71 28.73
CA ALA A 360 32.78 -1.72 29.50
C ALA A 360 32.36 -0.50 28.67
N SER A 361 33.22 -0.04 27.76
CA SER A 361 32.89 1.03 26.81
C SER A 361 32.00 0.55 25.66
N GLU A 362 32.07 -0.72 25.27
CA GLU A 362 31.13 -1.33 24.32
C GLU A 362 29.73 -1.39 24.93
N ALA A 363 29.60 -1.88 26.18
CA ALA A 363 28.31 -1.89 26.89
C ALA A 363 27.73 -0.48 27.09
N ALA A 364 28.57 0.52 27.39
CA ALA A 364 28.16 1.91 27.51
C ALA A 364 27.74 2.55 26.15
N GLN A 365 28.35 2.12 25.04
CA GLN A 365 27.96 2.53 23.68
C GLN A 365 26.60 1.92 23.29
N VAL A 366 26.38 0.64 23.58
CA VAL A 366 25.10 -0.05 23.29
C VAL A 366 23.90 0.60 24.03
N ALA A 367 24.14 1.22 25.18
CA ALA A 367 23.12 1.98 25.93
C ALA A 367 23.07 3.48 25.59
N SER A 368 23.96 3.97 24.71
CA SER A 368 24.03 5.39 24.36
C SER A 368 22.91 5.80 23.40
N HIS A 369 22.27 6.94 23.67
CA HIS A 369 21.22 7.49 22.84
C HIS A 369 21.30 9.02 22.83
N THR A 370 20.67 9.62 21.82
CA THR A 370 20.42 11.06 21.77
C THR A 370 18.91 11.31 21.85
N ASP A 371 18.54 12.29 22.67
CA ASP A 371 17.15 12.66 22.88
C ASP A 371 16.67 13.71 21.88
N ALA A 372 15.39 13.70 21.53
CA ALA A 372 14.73 14.85 20.90
C ALA A 372 13.37 15.11 21.55
N ASP A 373 13.04 16.38 21.75
CA ASP A 373 11.70 16.80 22.18
C ASP A 373 10.70 16.69 21.02
N SER A 374 11.15 16.94 19.78
CA SER A 374 10.32 16.75 18.58
C SER A 374 11.13 16.52 17.31
N VAL A 375 10.45 15.89 16.34
CA VAL A 375 10.92 15.76 14.95
C VAL A 375 9.75 16.11 14.03
N SER A 376 9.86 17.24 13.33
CA SER A 376 8.72 17.86 12.64
C SER A 376 9.09 18.33 11.24
N MET A 377 8.24 18.06 10.25
CA MET A 377 8.29 18.68 8.93
C MET A 377 7.42 19.95 8.93
N GLU A 378 8.01 21.11 8.70
CA GLU A 378 7.35 22.42 8.71
C GLU A 378 7.21 22.97 7.28
N LEU A 379 5.97 23.11 6.82
CA LEU A 379 5.60 23.62 5.50
C LEU A 379 4.71 24.87 5.68
N PRO A 380 5.31 26.07 5.80
CA PRO A 380 4.53 27.30 5.80
C PRO A 380 4.00 27.55 4.39
N LEU A 381 2.68 27.54 4.22
CA LEU A 381 2.03 27.64 2.93
C LEU A 381 1.78 29.11 2.56
N ALA A 382 1.98 29.47 1.29
CA ALA A 382 1.67 30.79 0.73
C ALA A 382 0.16 30.95 0.46
N LEU A 383 -0.63 30.80 1.53
CA LEU A 383 -2.07 30.99 1.51
C LEU A 383 -2.38 32.50 1.56
N GLY A 384 -3.30 32.95 0.70
CA GLY A 384 -3.67 34.37 0.61
C GLY A 384 -4.56 34.88 1.75
N GLY A 385 -4.76 34.08 2.79
CA GLY A 385 -5.64 34.34 3.92
C GLY A 385 -5.81 33.11 4.80
N ALA A 386 -6.66 33.22 5.82
CA ALA A 386 -6.89 32.14 6.78
C ALA A 386 -7.49 30.89 6.10
N PRO A 387 -6.88 29.70 6.25
CA PRO A 387 -7.32 28.50 5.56
C PRO A 387 -8.50 27.79 6.22
N THR A 388 -9.14 26.94 5.43
CA THR A 388 -9.85 25.77 5.96
C THR A 388 -8.86 24.64 6.24
N ALA A 389 -9.11 23.88 7.30
CA ALA A 389 -8.35 22.69 7.66
C ALA A 389 -9.28 21.47 7.69
N MET A 390 -8.77 20.32 7.26
CA MET A 390 -9.45 19.03 7.27
C MET A 390 -8.50 17.96 7.79
N PHE A 391 -8.98 17.07 8.65
CA PHE A 391 -8.28 15.91 9.18
C PHE A 391 -9.12 14.66 8.91
N VAL A 392 -8.50 13.64 8.33
CA VAL A 392 -9.15 12.35 8.06
C VAL A 392 -9.12 11.51 9.33
N GLY A 393 -10.29 11.17 9.85
CA GLY A 393 -10.47 10.17 10.90
C GLY A 393 -10.89 8.81 10.33
N ASP A 394 -10.87 7.78 11.18
CA ASP A 394 -11.28 6.41 10.85
C ASP A 394 -12.74 6.28 10.36
N SER A 395 -13.65 7.00 11.02
CA SER A 395 -15.09 6.94 10.77
C SER A 395 -15.67 8.29 10.33
N THR A 396 -15.05 9.39 10.76
CA THR A 396 -15.51 10.75 10.52
C THR A 396 -14.34 11.61 10.07
N THR A 397 -14.53 12.35 8.97
CA THR A 397 -13.60 13.41 8.59
C THR A 397 -13.97 14.70 9.33
N HIS A 398 -13.00 15.33 9.98
CA HIS A 398 -13.18 16.57 10.73
C HIS A 398 -12.73 17.75 9.87
N GLN A 399 -13.57 18.76 9.70
CA GLN A 399 -13.25 19.92 8.87
C GLN A 399 -13.77 21.23 9.51
N GLY A 400 -13.01 22.31 9.36
CA GLY A 400 -13.42 23.64 9.81
C GLY A 400 -12.62 24.78 9.17
N SER A 401 -13.07 26.02 9.39
CA SER A 401 -12.30 27.22 9.04
C SER A 401 -11.50 27.68 10.26
N LEU A 402 -10.26 28.12 10.05
CA LEU A 402 -9.46 28.74 11.10
C LEU A 402 -9.65 30.26 11.08
N THR A 403 -9.82 30.87 12.25
CA THR A 403 -9.70 32.33 12.42
C THR A 403 -8.24 32.71 12.65
N ALA A 404 -7.88 34.00 12.49
CA ALA A 404 -6.49 34.48 12.38
C ALA A 404 -5.50 34.07 13.50
N THR A 405 -5.96 33.61 14.65
CA THR A 405 -5.12 33.18 15.79
C THR A 405 -5.28 31.70 16.15
N GLN A 406 -6.09 30.95 15.40
CA GLN A 406 -6.41 29.57 15.72
C GLN A 406 -5.42 28.59 15.09
N SER A 407 -5.34 27.43 15.72
CA SER A 407 -4.71 26.25 15.17
C SER A 407 -5.60 25.04 15.44
N ALA A 408 -5.43 23.99 14.63
CA ALA A 408 -6.03 22.70 14.87
C ALA A 408 -4.96 21.60 14.75
N THR A 409 -4.99 20.63 15.66
CA THR A 409 -4.05 19.49 15.67
C THR A 409 -4.83 18.19 15.69
N LEU A 410 -4.55 17.28 14.76
CA LEU A 410 -4.86 15.87 14.91
C LEU A 410 -3.69 15.20 15.63
N LEU A 411 -3.89 14.76 16.86
CA LEU A 411 -2.90 14.03 17.65
C LEU A 411 -3.31 12.58 17.77
N GLN A 412 -2.42 11.66 17.40
CA GLN A 412 -2.56 10.23 17.57
C GLN A 412 -1.59 9.75 18.63
N ASN A 413 -2.13 9.16 19.69
CA ASN A 413 -1.36 8.70 20.83
C ASN A 413 -2.02 7.48 21.47
N TYR A 414 -1.36 6.88 22.45
CA TYR A 414 -1.97 5.88 23.34
C TYR A 414 -2.79 6.59 24.46
N SER A 415 -3.33 5.90 25.48
CA SER A 415 -4.12 6.49 26.60
C SER A 415 -3.89 5.94 28.03
N GLY A 416 -2.88 5.09 28.31
CA GLY A 416 -2.61 4.48 29.63
C GLY A 416 -1.50 5.15 30.47
N THR A 417 -0.96 4.48 31.49
CA THR A 417 0.08 5.01 32.41
C THR A 417 1.50 4.50 32.10
N TYR A 418 2.52 5.36 32.19
CA TYR A 418 3.97 5.01 32.11
C TYR A 418 4.41 4.05 33.22
N ASP A 419 5.10 2.95 32.85
CA ASP A 419 5.77 2.05 33.79
C ASP A 419 7.31 2.26 33.74
N PRO A 420 7.91 2.89 34.77
CA PRO A 420 9.35 3.12 34.83
C PRO A 420 10.19 1.87 35.19
N THR A 421 9.57 0.72 35.42
CA THR A 421 10.26 -0.54 35.77
C THR A 421 10.43 -1.51 34.60
N ASP A 422 9.80 -1.21 33.47
CA ASP A 422 9.99 -1.94 32.23
C ASP A 422 11.33 -1.55 31.58
N GLY A 423 12.21 -2.53 31.35
CA GLY A 423 13.52 -2.34 30.72
C GLY A 423 13.44 -1.86 29.28
N GLU A 424 12.26 -1.85 28.67
CA GLU A 424 12.01 -1.35 27.32
C GLU A 424 11.44 0.07 27.25
N ASN A 425 11.24 0.74 28.40
CA ASN A 425 10.87 2.16 28.50
C ASN A 425 9.73 2.58 27.55
N LEU A 426 8.55 1.97 27.65
CA LEU A 426 7.37 2.39 26.88
C LEU A 426 6.38 3.17 27.76
N PRO A 427 6.24 4.50 27.58
CA PRO A 427 5.23 5.30 28.25
C PRO A 427 3.90 5.28 27.51
N GLN A 428 2.87 5.35 28.33
CA GLN A 428 1.50 5.58 27.94
C GLN A 428 1.09 6.98 28.47
N PRO A 429 0.24 7.76 27.79
CA PRO A 429 -0.11 9.10 28.23
C PRO A 429 -1.12 9.06 29.38
N GLY A 430 -0.61 9.36 30.57
CA GLY A 430 -1.41 9.97 31.61
C GLY A 430 -1.91 11.32 31.11
N ALA A 431 -3.21 11.54 31.25
CA ALA A 431 -3.91 12.76 30.86
C ALA A 431 -3.11 14.02 31.20
N TYR A 432 -2.88 14.90 30.22
CA TYR A 432 -2.61 16.29 30.55
C TYR A 432 -3.93 16.95 30.95
N VAL A 433 -4.19 17.00 32.25
CA VAL A 433 -5.13 17.95 32.88
C VAL A 433 -4.41 18.60 34.06
N PRO A 434 -4.02 19.89 33.98
CA PRO A 434 -3.67 20.65 35.17
C PRO A 434 -4.94 21.22 35.83
N GLY A 435 -5.30 20.67 37.01
CA GLY A 435 -6.25 21.23 38.00
C GLY A 435 -7.74 20.91 37.75
N THR A 436 -8.60 20.56 38.72
CA THR A 436 -8.57 20.47 40.19
C THR A 436 -9.68 19.51 40.69
N GLY A 437 -9.40 18.66 41.70
CA GLY A 437 -10.40 17.94 42.54
C GLY A 437 -10.68 16.48 42.13
N ASP A 438 -10.91 15.52 43.03
CA ASP A 438 -11.35 15.67 44.44
C ASP A 438 -10.95 14.54 45.41
N GLY A 439 -10.11 13.58 45.03
CA GLY A 439 -9.60 12.60 45.98
C GLY A 439 -10.62 11.52 46.36
N SER A 440 -10.30 10.30 45.95
CA SER A 440 -10.78 9.11 46.63
C SER A 440 -9.64 8.10 46.60
N GLY A 441 -9.15 7.75 47.79
CA GLY A 441 -8.28 6.59 47.94
C GLY A 441 -9.08 5.34 47.62
N ASP A 442 -8.59 4.53 46.68
CA ASP A 442 -9.03 3.15 46.55
C ASP A 442 -7.84 2.23 46.30
N THR A 443 -7.90 1.13 47.03
CA THR A 443 -6.92 0.05 47.15
C THR A 443 -6.98 -0.87 45.94
N LEU A 444 -5.79 -1.19 45.42
CA LEU A 444 -5.50 -2.17 44.38
C LEU A 444 -6.41 -3.40 44.43
N THR A 445 -7.26 -3.56 43.43
CA THR A 445 -7.73 -4.87 42.98
C THR A 445 -7.14 -5.16 41.60
N ASN A 446 -6.46 -6.30 41.56
CA ASN A 446 -5.56 -6.75 40.52
C ASN A 446 -6.34 -7.28 39.30
N ALA A 447 -7.02 -6.39 38.58
CA ALA A 447 -7.70 -6.70 37.32
C ALA A 447 -7.27 -5.68 36.25
N TRP A 448 -6.22 -6.02 35.52
CA TRP A 448 -5.87 -5.33 34.28
C TRP A 448 -7.01 -5.53 33.26
N PRO A 449 -7.49 -4.48 32.57
CA PRO A 449 -8.65 -4.59 31.72
C PRO A 449 -8.33 -5.48 30.50
N THR A 450 -8.99 -6.62 30.44
CA THR A 450 -9.01 -7.54 29.31
C THR A 450 -9.98 -7.02 28.26
N SER A 451 -9.51 -6.23 27.28
CA SER A 451 -9.96 -6.23 25.87
C SER A 451 -9.62 -4.93 25.10
N ASN A 452 -9.15 -5.15 23.87
CA ASN A 452 -9.22 -4.28 22.69
C ASN A 452 -8.27 -3.07 22.59
N ASP A 453 -7.87 -2.82 21.34
CA ASP A 453 -7.20 -1.67 20.71
C ASP A 453 -7.91 -0.30 20.91
N THR A 454 -8.56 -0.11 22.05
CA THR A 454 -9.32 1.09 22.43
C THR A 454 -8.45 2.17 23.06
N GLN A 455 -7.20 1.83 23.39
CA GLN A 455 -6.25 2.74 24.05
C GLN A 455 -5.39 3.53 23.06
N ILE A 456 -5.27 3.08 21.80
CA ILE A 456 -4.74 3.91 20.71
C ILE A 456 -5.90 4.73 20.17
N SER A 457 -5.84 6.05 20.38
CA SER A 457 -6.89 6.98 19.99
C SER A 457 -6.32 8.25 19.39
N TYR A 458 -7.12 8.94 18.57
CA TYR A 458 -6.80 10.28 18.14
C TYR A 458 -7.75 11.31 18.72
N SER A 459 -7.26 12.53 18.86
CA SER A 459 -8.03 13.71 19.19
C SER A 459 -7.75 14.83 18.20
N VAL A 460 -8.75 15.65 17.93
CA VAL A 460 -8.63 16.90 17.17
C VAL A 460 -8.73 18.05 18.17
N LEU A 461 -7.69 18.86 18.28
CA LEU A 461 -7.58 19.94 19.26
C LEU A 461 -7.62 21.30 18.58
N GLY A 462 -8.57 22.16 18.98
CA GLY A 462 -8.63 23.58 18.65
C GLY A 462 -8.33 24.48 19.85
N GLY A 463 -7.40 24.04 20.72
CA GLY A 463 -7.24 24.53 22.10
C GLY A 463 -8.08 23.75 23.13
N ILE A 464 -9.15 23.10 22.67
CA ILE A 464 -9.93 22.07 23.37
C ILE A 464 -10.18 20.90 22.42
N ILE A 465 -10.53 19.72 22.94
CA ILE A 465 -10.89 18.57 22.09
C ILE A 465 -12.21 18.88 21.37
N THR A 466 -12.17 18.90 20.04
CA THR A 466 -13.32 19.14 19.15
C THR A 466 -13.77 17.88 18.42
N GLY A 467 -12.99 16.81 18.48
CA GLY A 467 -13.29 15.52 17.87
C GLY A 467 -12.32 14.43 18.37
N ALA A 468 -12.73 13.17 18.27
CA ALA A 468 -11.89 12.03 18.62
C ALA A 468 -12.34 10.77 17.88
N GLY A 469 -11.46 9.78 17.82
CA GLY A 469 -11.74 8.43 17.30
C GLY A 469 -10.61 7.46 17.66
N ALA A 470 -10.60 6.27 17.06
CA ALA A 470 -9.60 5.25 17.39
C ALA A 470 -8.31 5.44 16.58
N LYS A 471 -8.38 5.30 15.26
CA LYS A 471 -7.17 5.17 14.44
C LYS A 471 -7.18 6.08 13.23
N ALA A 472 -6.54 7.23 13.35
CA ALA A 472 -6.51 8.18 12.26
C ALA A 472 -5.69 7.62 11.07
N PRO A 473 -6.21 7.65 9.84
CA PRO A 473 -5.45 7.26 8.64
C PRO A 473 -4.22 8.12 8.36
N GLY A 474 -4.07 9.26 9.04
CA GLY A 474 -2.86 10.08 8.98
C GLY A 474 -2.81 11.07 7.83
N ALA A 475 -3.96 11.66 7.44
CA ALA A 475 -4.00 12.68 6.40
C ALA A 475 -4.69 13.96 6.85
N MET A 476 -4.16 15.08 6.34
CA MET A 476 -4.72 16.41 6.52
C MET A 476 -4.75 17.18 5.21
N GLN A 477 -5.55 18.24 5.17
CA GLN A 477 -5.59 19.18 4.07
C GLN A 477 -5.75 20.60 4.60
N MET A 478 -5.03 21.54 3.99
CA MET A 478 -5.27 22.98 4.16
C MET A 478 -5.61 23.58 2.80
N ALA A 479 -6.62 24.43 2.76
CA ALA A 479 -7.06 25.05 1.52
C ALA A 479 -7.54 26.48 1.72
N PHE A 480 -7.30 27.31 0.71
CA PHE A 480 -7.80 28.68 0.60
C PHE A 480 -8.44 28.89 -0.77
N SER A 481 -9.66 29.43 -0.78
CA SER A 481 -10.55 29.49 -1.96
C SER A 481 -10.91 30.92 -2.35
N ALA A 482 -9.91 31.73 -2.69
CA ALA A 482 -10.15 33.03 -3.30
C ALA A 482 -9.18 33.25 -4.45
N SER A 483 -9.73 33.56 -5.63
CA SER A 483 -8.94 33.95 -6.80
C SER A 483 -8.11 35.21 -6.52
N PRO A 484 -6.87 35.32 -7.02
CA PRO A 484 -6.12 34.33 -7.82
C PRO A 484 -5.46 33.22 -6.98
N ASN A 485 -5.56 33.32 -5.66
CA ASN A 485 -4.83 32.53 -4.67
C ASN A 485 -5.44 31.15 -4.36
N ASN A 486 -6.11 30.50 -5.30
CA ASN A 486 -6.71 29.19 -5.09
C ASN A 486 -5.61 28.13 -4.84
N LEU A 487 -5.51 27.63 -3.62
CA LEU A 487 -4.50 26.63 -3.25
C LEU A 487 -5.11 25.58 -2.32
N ARG A 488 -4.85 24.32 -2.65
CA ARG A 488 -5.09 23.16 -1.79
C ARG A 488 -3.77 22.43 -1.62
N VAL A 489 -3.38 22.21 -0.37
CA VAL A 489 -2.27 21.33 -0.03
C VAL A 489 -2.79 20.20 0.84
N THR A 490 -2.46 18.98 0.45
CA THR A 490 -2.85 17.77 1.16
C THR A 490 -1.59 17.03 1.56
N ALA A 491 -1.54 16.55 2.80
CA ALA A 491 -0.45 15.74 3.30
C ALA A 491 -0.97 14.45 3.92
N ALA A 492 -0.30 13.34 3.62
CA ALA A 492 -0.59 12.03 4.22
C ALA A 492 0.70 11.38 4.69
N VAL A 493 0.69 10.82 5.90
CA VAL A 493 1.82 10.12 6.51
C VAL A 493 1.51 8.63 6.55
N ARG A 494 2.43 7.82 6.04
CA ARG A 494 2.29 6.37 6.03
C ARG A 494 2.30 5.82 7.45
N ASP A 495 1.43 4.84 7.71
CA ASP A 495 1.37 4.08 8.96
C ASP A 495 1.24 4.99 10.20
N PHE A 496 0.41 6.04 10.09
CA PHE A 496 0.36 7.13 11.06
C PHE A 496 -0.03 6.67 12.47
N TRP A 497 -1.11 5.90 12.61
CA TRP A 497 -1.54 5.38 13.90
C TRP A 497 -0.72 4.18 14.36
N GLN A 498 -0.20 3.39 13.42
CA GLN A 498 0.65 2.26 13.73
C GLN A 498 1.98 2.70 14.32
N GLN A 499 2.51 3.85 13.91
CA GLN A 499 3.78 4.40 14.39
C GLN A 499 3.59 5.59 15.34
N TYR A 500 2.56 5.56 16.19
CA TYR A 500 2.33 6.59 17.20
C TYR A 500 3.55 6.76 18.15
N PRO A 501 3.72 7.91 18.83
CA PRO A 501 2.90 9.12 18.71
C PRO A 501 3.16 9.88 17.41
N LYS A 502 2.12 10.50 16.84
CA LYS A 502 2.25 11.41 15.69
C LYS A 502 1.22 12.53 15.76
N ALA A 503 1.51 13.65 15.10
CA ALA A 503 0.53 14.73 14.97
C ALA A 503 0.55 15.39 13.59
N LEU A 504 -0.60 15.93 13.19
CA LEU A 504 -0.79 16.78 12.03
C LEU A 504 -1.36 18.11 12.51
N HIS A 505 -0.70 19.22 12.22
CA HIS A 505 -1.04 20.53 12.74
C HIS A 505 -1.29 21.54 11.61
N ALA A 506 -2.40 22.25 11.70
CA ALA A 506 -2.79 23.33 10.80
C ALA A 506 -2.91 24.63 11.59
N GLN A 507 -2.23 25.68 11.14
CA GLN A 507 -2.28 27.00 11.76
C GLN A 507 -2.88 28.04 10.81
N ALA A 508 -3.54 29.04 11.37
CA ALA A 508 -4.22 30.09 10.61
C ALA A 508 -3.29 30.97 9.76
N ASP A 509 -2.02 31.08 10.14
CA ASP A 509 -0.98 31.77 9.38
C ASP A 509 -0.45 30.97 8.17
N GLY A 510 -0.95 29.75 7.99
CA GLY A 510 -0.62 28.86 6.89
C GLY A 510 0.43 27.81 7.22
N LEU A 511 0.93 27.70 8.46
CA LEU A 511 1.80 26.59 8.84
C LEU A 511 1.04 25.26 8.79
N MET A 512 1.45 24.39 7.86
CA MET A 512 1.18 22.96 7.88
C MET A 512 2.39 22.25 8.50
N ARG A 513 2.20 21.56 9.62
CA ARG A 513 3.27 20.82 10.29
C ARG A 513 2.91 19.34 10.46
N LEU A 514 3.85 18.46 10.11
CA LEU A 514 3.75 17.03 10.32
C LEU A 514 4.76 16.61 11.37
N ASP A 515 4.27 16.16 12.51
CA ASP A 515 5.08 15.73 13.63
C ASP A 515 5.27 14.22 13.54
N PHE A 516 6.48 13.79 13.16
CA PHE A 516 6.89 12.38 13.23
C PHE A 516 7.07 11.96 14.69
N TRP A 517 7.50 12.91 15.51
CA TRP A 517 7.49 12.87 16.97
C TRP A 517 7.01 14.23 17.50
N PRO A 518 5.78 14.33 18.05
CA PRO A 518 5.23 15.62 18.48
C PRO A 518 5.82 16.10 19.80
N ALA A 519 6.02 17.42 19.93
CA ALA A 519 6.43 18.03 21.19
C ALA A 519 5.35 17.85 22.27
N GLY A 520 5.77 17.83 23.54
CA GLY A 520 4.87 17.64 24.68
C GLY A 520 4.50 16.18 24.96
N THR A 521 5.00 15.24 24.14
CA THR A 521 5.17 13.84 24.55
C THR A 521 6.49 13.67 25.32
N TRP A 522 6.87 12.44 25.64
CA TRP A 522 8.20 12.13 26.16
C TRP A 522 9.28 12.40 25.12
N LYS A 523 10.55 12.43 25.56
CA LYS A 523 11.68 12.57 24.64
C LYS A 523 11.81 11.34 23.76
N MET A 524 12.04 11.56 22.46
CA MET A 524 12.42 10.50 21.53
C MET A 524 13.85 10.08 21.83
N GLN A 525 14.06 8.85 22.27
CA GLN A 525 15.39 8.27 22.43
C GLN A 525 15.81 7.58 21.14
N ALA A 526 16.79 8.15 20.43
CA ALA A 526 17.40 7.51 19.27
C ALA A 526 18.74 6.88 19.70
N PHE A 527 18.76 5.56 19.87
CA PHE A 527 19.97 4.81 20.23
C PHE A 527 21.05 4.91 19.15
N GLU A 528 22.31 4.73 19.53
CA GLU A 528 23.43 4.76 18.60
C GLU A 528 23.24 3.76 17.45
N GLY A 529 23.50 4.19 16.20
CA GLY A 529 23.40 3.35 15.01
C GLY A 529 21.98 3.15 14.47
N VAL A 530 20.93 3.52 15.22
CA VAL A 530 19.56 3.33 14.75
C VAL A 530 19.18 4.30 13.64
N MET A 531 18.29 3.83 12.78
CA MET A 531 17.70 4.59 11.70
C MET A 531 16.20 4.33 11.69
N LYS A 532 15.39 5.39 11.64
CA LYS A 532 13.95 5.28 11.40
C LYS A 532 13.59 6.04 10.14
N THR A 533 12.65 5.48 9.37
CA THR A 533 12.17 6.03 8.11
C THR A 533 10.69 6.36 8.21
N HIS A 534 10.31 7.51 7.69
CA HIS A 534 8.94 7.97 7.52
C HIS A 534 8.67 8.29 6.06
N GLU A 535 7.48 7.95 5.58
CA GLU A 535 7.02 8.29 4.24
C GLU A 535 5.87 9.30 4.32
N VAL A 536 5.98 10.37 3.53
CA VAL A 536 4.97 11.42 3.43
C VAL A 536 4.61 11.64 1.96
N MET A 537 3.33 11.76 1.66
CA MET A 537 2.82 12.19 0.36
C MET A 537 2.30 13.61 0.50
N LEU A 538 2.75 14.51 -0.36
CA LEU A 538 2.35 15.92 -0.42
C LEU A 538 1.73 16.20 -1.78
N SER A 539 0.49 16.66 -1.83
CA SER A 539 -0.18 17.12 -3.06
C SER A 539 -0.34 18.64 -3.04
N PHE A 540 -0.01 19.31 -4.15
CA PHE A 540 -0.21 20.75 -4.32
C PHE A 540 -1.07 20.99 -5.56
N GLU A 541 -2.25 21.58 -5.36
CA GLU A 541 -3.26 21.66 -6.40
C GLU A 541 -3.99 23.01 -6.41
N ARG A 542 -4.42 23.42 -7.61
CA ARG A 542 -5.39 24.50 -7.78
C ARG A 542 -6.75 24.05 -7.24
N LEU A 543 -7.38 24.92 -6.44
CA LEU A 543 -8.69 24.64 -5.87
C LEU A 543 -9.81 24.96 -6.87
N THR A 544 -10.16 24.02 -7.75
CA THR A 544 -11.39 24.09 -8.57
C THR A 544 -12.40 23.05 -8.11
N GLY A 545 -13.13 23.36 -7.03
CA GLY A 545 -14.25 22.56 -6.52
C GLY A 545 -13.86 21.25 -5.82
N VAL A 546 -14.76 20.77 -4.95
CA VAL A 546 -14.71 19.49 -4.22
C VAL A 546 -13.86 19.50 -2.94
N LEU A 547 -14.55 19.73 -1.82
CA LEU A 547 -14.16 19.17 -0.53
C LEU A 547 -14.47 17.67 -0.55
N GLY A 548 -13.55 16.84 -0.03
CA GLY A 548 -13.89 15.52 0.53
C GLY A 548 -13.19 14.27 -0.03
N GLY A 549 -12.33 14.37 -1.04
CA GLY A 549 -11.71 13.18 -1.66
C GLY A 549 -10.18 13.07 -1.57
N ALA A 550 -9.47 14.17 -1.79
CA ALA A 550 -8.02 14.15 -2.02
C ALA A 550 -7.24 13.58 -0.83
N ALA A 551 -7.51 14.02 0.40
CA ALA A 551 -6.80 13.53 1.59
C ALA A 551 -7.01 12.04 1.85
N THR A 552 -8.24 11.54 1.73
CA THR A 552 -8.54 10.11 1.90
C THR A 552 -7.90 9.29 0.79
N GLN A 553 -7.94 9.76 -0.46
CA GLN A 553 -7.26 9.09 -1.58
C GLN A 553 -5.74 9.04 -1.38
N LEU A 554 -5.13 10.13 -0.91
CA LEU A 554 -3.69 10.19 -0.65
C LEU A 554 -3.29 9.31 0.55
N ALA A 555 -4.13 9.26 1.60
CA ALA A 555 -3.98 8.33 2.71
C ALA A 555 -4.03 6.87 2.23
N ASN A 556 -5.01 6.53 1.38
CA ASN A 556 -5.12 5.20 0.80
C ASN A 556 -3.91 4.86 -0.07
N LEU A 557 -3.48 5.80 -0.92
CA LEU A 557 -2.34 5.61 -1.81
C LEU A 557 -1.04 5.39 -1.04
N ILE A 558 -0.79 6.14 0.03
CA ILE A 558 0.48 6.00 0.79
C ILE A 558 0.48 4.78 1.71
N ASN A 559 -0.68 4.44 2.31
CA ASN A 559 -0.79 3.27 3.18
C ASN A 559 -0.93 1.97 2.39
N ASP A 560 -1.38 2.01 1.14
CA ASP A 560 -1.64 0.81 0.34
C ASP A 560 -1.47 1.06 -1.16
N ALA A 561 -0.25 1.47 -1.54
CA ALA A 561 0.11 1.73 -2.92
C ALA A 561 -0.13 0.49 -3.81
N PRO A 562 -0.70 0.66 -5.02
CA PRO A 562 -0.96 -0.45 -5.91
C PRO A 562 0.35 -1.11 -6.39
N PHE A 563 0.37 -2.43 -6.43
CA PHE A 563 1.53 -3.22 -6.84
C PHE A 563 1.19 -4.16 -8.00
N ALA A 564 2.02 -4.20 -9.05
CA ALA A 564 1.91 -5.16 -10.14
C ALA A 564 2.61 -6.48 -9.76
N ALA A 565 1.84 -7.53 -9.51
CA ALA A 565 2.33 -8.85 -9.15
C ALA A 565 2.28 -9.81 -10.34
N CYS A 566 3.31 -10.63 -10.48
CA CYS A 566 3.28 -11.81 -11.35
C CYS A 566 2.43 -12.92 -10.74
N THR A 567 2.07 -13.91 -11.55
CA THR A 567 1.47 -15.15 -11.03
C THR A 567 2.50 -15.98 -10.25
N PRO A 568 2.07 -16.78 -9.24
CA PRO A 568 2.98 -17.70 -8.53
C PRO A 568 3.73 -18.68 -9.44
N THR A 569 3.09 -19.11 -10.54
CA THR A 569 3.73 -19.95 -11.54
C THR A 569 4.86 -19.23 -12.26
N HIS A 570 4.71 -17.94 -12.56
CA HIS A 570 5.77 -17.13 -13.14
C HIS A 570 6.91 -16.90 -12.14
N TYR A 571 6.62 -16.53 -10.88
CA TYR A 571 7.65 -16.38 -9.84
C TYR A 571 8.49 -17.64 -9.70
N ARG A 572 7.85 -18.82 -9.61
CA ARG A 572 8.55 -20.12 -9.58
C ARG A 572 9.38 -20.38 -10.84
N ALA A 573 8.81 -20.15 -12.03
CA ALA A 573 9.48 -20.42 -13.29
C ALA A 573 10.69 -19.51 -13.53
N SER A 574 10.63 -18.25 -13.08
CA SER A 574 11.72 -17.28 -13.19
C SER A 574 12.97 -17.69 -12.40
N GLN A 575 12.79 -18.49 -11.34
CA GLN A 575 13.81 -18.83 -10.35
C GLN A 575 14.48 -17.61 -9.68
N ALA A 576 13.92 -16.40 -9.83
CA ALA A 576 14.51 -15.18 -9.27
C ALA A 576 14.46 -15.16 -7.72
N PHE A 577 13.49 -15.85 -7.13
CA PHE A 577 13.37 -16.15 -5.68
C PHE A 577 14.08 -17.47 -5.28
N GLY A 578 14.87 -18.07 -6.19
CA GLY A 578 15.38 -19.43 -6.03
C GLY A 578 14.30 -20.48 -6.33
N HIS A 579 14.55 -21.70 -5.86
CA HIS A 579 13.65 -22.84 -6.07
C HIS A 579 12.49 -22.84 -5.07
N ILE A 580 11.51 -21.95 -5.29
CA ILE A 580 10.28 -21.91 -4.50
C ILE A 580 9.23 -22.91 -5.01
N GLY A 581 8.38 -23.38 -4.09
CA GLY A 581 7.16 -24.12 -4.45
C GLY A 581 5.99 -23.19 -4.78
N ILE A 582 4.84 -23.79 -5.11
CA ILE A 582 3.56 -23.09 -5.22
C ILE A 582 2.66 -23.61 -4.11
N THR A 583 1.89 -22.75 -3.49
CA THR A 583 0.92 -23.10 -2.45
C THR A 583 -0.36 -22.28 -2.60
N ASN A 584 -1.28 -22.39 -1.66
CA ASN A 584 -2.51 -21.58 -1.57
C ASN A 584 -2.28 -20.33 -0.71
N SER A 585 -3.24 -19.41 -0.70
CA SER A 585 -3.14 -18.15 0.05
C SER A 585 -2.90 -18.36 1.54
N THR A 586 -3.41 -19.45 2.11
CA THR A 586 -3.21 -19.81 3.52
C THR A 586 -1.88 -20.51 3.79
N PHE A 587 -1.03 -20.76 2.80
CA PHE A 587 0.26 -21.45 2.98
C PHE A 587 0.17 -22.89 3.52
N THR A 588 -0.93 -23.60 3.26
CA THR A 588 -1.16 -24.97 3.77
C THR A 588 -1.07 -26.05 2.69
N ALA A 589 -1.23 -25.67 1.41
CA ALA A 589 -1.33 -26.63 0.33
C ALA A 589 0.04 -27.18 -0.10
N VAL A 590 0.39 -28.36 0.43
CA VAL A 590 1.63 -29.07 0.05
C VAL A 590 1.50 -29.95 -1.19
N ASN A 591 0.27 -30.25 -1.65
CA ASN A 591 0.02 -31.11 -2.81
C ASN A 591 0.57 -30.56 -4.14
N ARG A 592 0.94 -29.28 -4.17
CA ARG A 592 1.59 -28.59 -5.30
C ARG A 592 3.12 -28.69 -5.28
N PHE A 593 3.70 -29.24 -4.21
CA PHE A 593 5.10 -29.60 -4.14
C PHE A 593 5.31 -31.02 -4.66
N GLN A 594 6.52 -31.31 -5.12
CA GLN A 594 6.91 -32.65 -5.54
C GLN A 594 6.66 -33.66 -4.40
N PRO A 595 6.02 -34.83 -4.66
CA PRO A 595 5.60 -35.77 -3.62
C PRO A 595 6.70 -36.15 -2.62
N ALA A 596 7.94 -36.33 -3.10
CA ALA A 596 9.09 -36.69 -2.27
C ALA A 596 9.46 -35.62 -1.21
N TYR A 597 9.05 -34.37 -1.39
CA TYR A 597 9.37 -33.27 -0.46
C TYR A 597 8.21 -32.88 0.45
N GLN A 598 6.99 -33.38 0.23
CA GLN A 598 5.80 -32.90 0.94
C GLN A 598 5.89 -33.12 2.46
N SER A 599 6.44 -34.25 2.91
CA SER A 599 6.63 -34.54 4.35
C SER A 599 7.60 -33.59 5.05
N TYR A 600 8.60 -33.07 4.33
CA TYR A 600 9.58 -32.12 4.86
C TYR A 600 9.06 -30.68 4.85
N ILE A 601 8.16 -30.36 3.91
CA ILE A 601 7.58 -29.01 3.77
C ILE A 601 6.47 -28.76 4.79
N THR A 602 5.66 -29.78 5.13
CA THR A 602 4.52 -29.61 6.06
C THR A 602 4.91 -29.00 7.42
N PRO A 603 5.97 -29.45 8.12
CA PRO A 603 6.38 -28.83 9.39
C PRO A 603 6.81 -27.38 9.21
N TYR A 604 7.56 -27.06 8.16
CA TYR A 604 8.02 -25.70 7.88
C TYR A 604 6.85 -24.73 7.66
N LEU A 605 5.88 -25.10 6.81
CA LEU A 605 4.72 -24.24 6.56
C LEU A 605 3.89 -24.03 7.85
N THR A 606 3.73 -25.09 8.65
CA THR A 606 3.02 -25.04 9.94
C THR A 606 3.66 -24.04 10.90
N GLU A 607 4.98 -24.07 11.09
CA GLU A 607 5.67 -23.14 11.98
C GLU A 607 5.55 -21.69 11.48
N VAL A 608 5.78 -21.47 10.18
CA VAL A 608 5.65 -20.13 9.58
C VAL A 608 4.25 -19.57 9.85
N GLN A 609 3.19 -20.35 9.62
CA GLN A 609 1.82 -19.92 9.91
C GLN A 609 1.58 -19.62 11.38
N ARG A 610 2.15 -20.42 12.28
CA ARG A 610 2.00 -20.24 13.73
C ARG A 610 2.60 -18.91 14.17
N HIS A 611 3.86 -18.65 13.83
CA HIS A 611 4.54 -17.37 14.11
C HIS A 611 3.73 -16.17 13.59
N PHE A 612 3.26 -16.21 12.33
CA PHE A 612 2.47 -15.11 11.79
C PHE A 612 1.10 -14.96 12.45
N THR A 613 0.49 -16.06 12.91
CA THR A 613 -0.77 -16.02 13.66
C THR A 613 -0.58 -15.36 15.02
N ASP A 614 0.57 -15.61 15.67
CA ASP A 614 0.90 -15.03 16.96
C ASP A 614 1.12 -13.51 16.84
N ILE A 615 1.95 -13.07 15.88
CA ILE A 615 2.18 -11.63 15.59
C ILE A 615 0.86 -10.90 15.24
N LEU A 616 0.05 -11.49 14.34
CA LEU A 616 -1.25 -10.90 14.00
C LEU A 616 -2.23 -10.92 15.18
N GLY A 617 -2.14 -11.94 16.04
CA GLY A 617 -2.90 -12.04 17.28
C GLY A 617 -2.56 -10.91 18.25
N ASP A 618 -1.28 -10.62 18.44
CA ASP A 618 -0.78 -9.53 19.30
C ASP A 618 -1.23 -8.17 18.77
N ARG A 619 -1.12 -7.95 17.45
CA ARG A 619 -1.62 -6.74 16.76
C ARG A 619 -3.12 -6.55 16.82
N ALA A 620 -3.90 -7.63 16.89
CA ALA A 620 -5.37 -7.57 16.89
C ALA A 620 -5.97 -7.47 18.30
N SER A 621 -5.34 -8.10 19.30
CA SER A 621 -5.94 -8.29 20.62
C SER A 621 -5.50 -7.29 21.69
N GLY A 622 -4.39 -6.57 21.48
CA GLY A 622 -3.80 -5.75 22.56
C GLY A 622 -3.26 -6.60 23.74
N ASN A 623 -3.13 -7.91 23.49
CA ASN A 623 -2.61 -9.00 24.30
C ASN A 623 -3.56 -9.72 25.29
N GLY A 624 -3.52 -11.05 25.22
CA GLY A 624 -3.97 -11.99 26.25
C GLY A 624 -2.83 -12.52 27.15
N THR A 625 -1.62 -11.98 27.02
CA THR A 625 -0.45 -12.21 27.85
C THR A 625 0.08 -10.86 28.39
N ALA A 626 0.94 -10.87 29.40
CA ALA A 626 1.30 -9.68 30.19
C ALA A 626 2.25 -8.68 29.49
N ALA A 627 2.48 -8.78 28.18
CA ALA A 627 3.53 -8.05 27.49
C ALA A 627 2.98 -7.21 26.32
N GLY A 628 3.02 -5.87 26.38
CA GLY A 628 2.99 -4.85 25.29
C GLY A 628 2.37 -5.02 23.88
N HIS A 629 2.07 -3.87 23.25
CA HIS A 629 1.51 -3.69 21.91
C HIS A 629 2.60 -3.67 20.82
N GLU A 630 2.40 -4.30 19.65
CA GLU A 630 3.34 -4.26 18.50
C GLU A 630 3.16 -3.03 17.57
N TYR A 631 2.56 -1.98 18.09
CA TYR A 631 2.47 -0.67 17.44
C TYR A 631 3.33 0.31 18.22
N GLY A 632 3.80 1.35 17.55
CA GLY A 632 4.63 2.37 18.15
C GLY A 632 5.76 2.79 17.22
N PHE A 633 6.33 3.94 17.51
CA PHE A 633 7.36 4.56 16.70
C PHE A 633 8.56 3.64 16.46
N TRP A 634 9.04 2.90 17.47
CA TRP A 634 10.16 1.97 17.32
C TRP A 634 9.72 0.53 17.03
N ASN A 635 8.52 0.14 17.49
CA ASN A 635 8.07 -1.25 17.57
C ASN A 635 7.35 -1.73 16.31
N TYR A 636 6.60 -0.84 15.64
CA TYR A 636 5.82 -1.24 14.47
C TYR A 636 6.72 -1.71 13.32
N GLY A 637 6.46 -2.95 12.89
CA GLY A 637 7.22 -3.68 11.88
C GLY A 637 7.79 -4.99 12.43
N ASP A 638 8.05 -5.06 13.73
CA ASP A 638 8.59 -6.27 14.37
C ASP A 638 7.49 -7.18 14.94
N GLY A 639 7.90 -8.35 15.41
CA GLY A 639 7.10 -9.29 16.22
C GLY A 639 7.82 -9.64 17.51
N LYS A 640 7.24 -10.52 18.34
CA LYS A 640 7.89 -11.01 19.56
C LYS A 640 8.52 -12.38 19.37
N ASN A 641 9.62 -12.58 20.08
CA ASN A 641 10.27 -13.88 20.20
C ASN A 641 9.43 -14.81 21.10
N GLU A 642 9.63 -16.11 20.88
CA GLU A 642 8.96 -17.22 21.58
C GLU A 642 9.76 -17.78 22.75
N ASP A 643 10.87 -17.13 23.11
CA ASP A 643 11.75 -17.53 24.20
C ASP A 643 11.10 -17.42 25.60
N GLY A 644 9.86 -16.92 25.67
CA GLY A 644 9.07 -16.77 26.88
C GLY A 644 9.41 -15.52 27.70
N ASN A 645 10.41 -14.74 27.27
CA ASN A 645 10.80 -13.48 27.93
C ASN A 645 10.06 -12.27 27.37
N GLY A 646 9.38 -12.42 26.22
CA GLY A 646 8.57 -11.37 25.61
C GLY A 646 9.37 -10.30 24.87
N SER A 647 10.64 -10.56 24.56
CA SER A 647 11.52 -9.66 23.80
C SER A 647 11.12 -9.57 22.31
N TRP A 648 11.57 -8.51 21.64
CA TRP A 648 11.41 -8.34 20.19
C TRP A 648 12.16 -9.42 19.38
N ASP A 649 11.53 -9.90 18.31
CA ASP A 649 12.02 -10.95 17.41
C ASP A 649 13.27 -10.49 16.65
N ASN A 650 13.35 -9.21 16.25
CA ASN A 650 14.51 -8.65 15.56
C ASN A 650 14.96 -9.48 14.34
N GLN A 651 14.00 -10.07 13.61
CA GLN A 651 14.23 -10.96 12.46
C GLN A 651 14.84 -12.33 12.80
N ASP A 652 14.68 -12.80 14.04
CA ASP A 652 14.98 -14.18 14.38
C ASP A 652 14.24 -15.13 13.42
N PHE A 653 14.94 -16.16 12.96
CA PHE A 653 14.44 -17.14 11.96
C PHE A 653 14.04 -16.56 10.57
N GLY A 654 14.23 -15.26 10.31
CA GLY A 654 14.05 -14.65 8.99
C GLY A 654 12.59 -14.44 8.58
N VAL A 655 11.77 -13.90 9.47
CA VAL A 655 10.33 -13.61 9.27
C VAL A 655 10.05 -12.80 7.99
N ALA A 656 10.81 -11.73 7.71
CA ALA A 656 10.62 -10.94 6.49
C ALA A 656 10.85 -11.78 5.22
N ARG A 657 11.87 -12.66 5.22
CA ARG A 657 12.11 -13.56 4.09
C ARG A 657 10.94 -14.52 3.89
N ALA A 658 10.36 -15.05 4.97
CA ALA A 658 9.21 -15.93 4.89
C ALA A 658 7.99 -15.24 4.27
N CYS A 659 7.74 -13.95 4.59
CA CYS A 659 6.69 -13.14 3.98
C CYS A 659 6.81 -13.06 2.45
N PHE A 660 7.98 -12.67 1.95
CA PHE A 660 8.18 -12.52 0.50
C PHE A 660 8.11 -13.86 -0.24
N VAL A 661 8.60 -14.95 0.37
CA VAL A 661 8.46 -16.30 -0.19
C VAL A 661 7.00 -16.75 -0.19
N TRP A 662 6.25 -16.49 0.88
CA TRP A 662 4.82 -16.77 0.94
C TRP A 662 4.09 -16.02 -0.17
N PHE A 663 4.29 -14.71 -0.28
CA PHE A 663 3.72 -13.90 -1.36
C PHE A 663 4.04 -14.49 -2.75
N ALA A 664 5.30 -14.80 -3.04
CA ALA A 664 5.70 -15.33 -4.35
C ALA A 664 5.09 -16.72 -4.62
N ALA A 665 4.98 -17.58 -3.59
CA ALA A 665 4.48 -18.95 -3.72
C ALA A 665 2.95 -19.05 -3.79
N SER A 666 2.21 -18.08 -3.23
CA SER A 666 0.74 -18.13 -3.13
C SER A 666 0.01 -17.01 -3.89
N GLY A 667 0.67 -15.89 -4.14
CA GLY A 667 0.06 -14.65 -4.63
C GLY A 667 -0.68 -13.86 -3.55
N TYR A 668 -0.53 -14.23 -2.26
CA TYR A 668 -1.23 -13.56 -1.16
C TYR A 668 -0.57 -12.23 -0.79
N ARG A 669 -1.19 -11.13 -1.25
CA ARG A 669 -0.63 -9.77 -1.16
C ARG A 669 -0.47 -9.24 0.25
N GLU A 670 -1.25 -9.71 1.22
CA GLU A 670 -1.10 -9.22 2.59
C GLU A 670 0.29 -9.54 3.16
N MET A 671 0.90 -10.66 2.76
CA MET A 671 2.26 -10.99 3.18
C MET A 671 3.31 -10.04 2.59
N LEU A 672 3.05 -9.43 1.43
CA LEU A 672 3.93 -8.38 0.91
C LEU A 672 3.88 -7.14 1.81
N GLY A 673 2.68 -6.75 2.24
CA GLY A 673 2.49 -5.63 3.15
C GLY A 673 3.01 -5.87 4.56
N PHE A 674 2.90 -7.11 5.04
CA PHE A 674 3.44 -7.51 6.34
C PHE A 674 4.97 -7.53 6.32
N GLY A 675 5.61 -8.04 5.26
CA GLY A 675 7.07 -8.04 5.14
C GLY A 675 7.70 -6.70 4.76
N ASP A 676 6.89 -5.72 4.34
CA ASP A 676 7.33 -4.34 4.07
C ASP A 676 7.26 -3.43 5.31
N ALA A 677 6.35 -3.75 6.25
CA ALA A 677 6.37 -3.18 7.59
C ALA A 677 7.56 -3.77 8.36
#